data_AF-A0A5E5BS48-F1
#
_entry.id   AF-A0A5E5BS48-F1
#
_cell.length_a   1.000
_cell.length_b   1.000
_cell.length_c   1.000
_cell.angle_alpha   90.00
_cell.angle_beta   90.00
_cell.angle_gamma   90.00
#
_symmetry.space_group_name_H-M   'P 1'
#
loop_
_entity.id
_entity.type
_entity.pdbx_description
1 polymer ?
#
loop_
_entity_poly.entity_id
_entity_poly.type
_entity_poly.pdbx_seq_one_letter_code
_entity_poly.pdbx_strand_id
1 'polypeptide(L)'
;MRENSKYESNSYGIRRYFTPSSITASQTSKRKEVRARKRRMTPLTYKDLTDEQARQVQLHKVNEQTAANRATALRKFLSANKVGFEDVVGPEMRERFPDAIERFIKTLQDEGRTPRAISNTRAALRPWRDAVIHHDTIVAVEQRVGTPFVLALKGVLGDLPVGRVAKQAGIPSDMLRGWLIGKQPRGSNAQYILRFERFFGLEHESMVVLAGVRQKGQRTASDLRPAENQYNGRMFALTRQPYCAKPSENSPLRKQWYDYVRYKTSAVPMLKRTKRGKWRISPCPVHPETDANWWAFLDGKEVASARIAWAGVSSYLGWLALPEESGGKNIPADQLQTLAWLTAPEFLESYLDWMKERIGVRNQKTTQFLAFIASLVRPKFGYLWQSEKLLTTLPGAYSSDTWQALCERQLELTEQLTSAYHGEIEVSRDSFEPIRSIVQLSQPMEAMVDMIARMRANRPVGGAPSIAALWSRDMALIKLLLSNPLRKRNVAHLTWRADNTGELYQRGDGSWWIRIPKSKFKNRNGAAGDSVYDCGVQQSAWRDIESYLLVHRPVLLQFPSDLVFLTRVERGATSHRPWEQLGAQVHTLTARYIPESGGFGVHAFRHIVATSILKADGGTHKTAARVLNDRVATVEKHYDGLTSNDGTEQMTRLLNAQFSRM
;
A
#
# COMPACT_ATOMS: atom_id res chain seq x y z
N MET A 1 72.52 6.84 -41.81
CA MET A 1 71.79 6.50 -43.05
C MET A 1 70.57 7.40 -43.16
N ARG A 2 70.64 8.35 -44.11
CA ARG A 2 69.58 9.12 -44.80
C ARG A 2 68.58 9.92 -43.93
N GLU A 3 68.77 11.23 -43.75
CA GLU A 3 68.51 12.38 -44.67
C GLU A 3 67.01 12.70 -44.88
N ASN A 4 66.52 13.83 -44.35
CA ASN A 4 66.19 15.12 -45.04
C ASN A 4 64.66 15.21 -45.25
N SER A 5 63.93 16.32 -45.13
CA SER A 5 64.14 17.75 -45.37
C SER A 5 63.01 18.52 -44.63
N LYS A 6 63.24 19.54 -43.77
CA LYS A 6 63.35 21.00 -44.04
C LYS A 6 62.41 21.58 -45.12
N TYR A 7 61.64 22.62 -44.74
CA TYR A 7 61.50 23.96 -45.34
C TYR A 7 60.73 24.85 -44.32
N GLU A 8 61.38 25.81 -43.63
CA GLU A 8 61.43 27.28 -43.89
C GLU A 8 60.11 28.05 -43.67
N SER A 9 60.07 29.37 -43.44
CA SER A 9 60.73 30.35 -42.56
C SER A 9 59.92 31.67 -42.71
N ASN A 10 60.13 32.67 -41.83
CA ASN A 10 59.72 34.10 -41.96
C ASN A 10 58.25 34.45 -41.64
N SER A 11 57.91 35.53 -40.94
CA SER A 11 58.66 36.69 -40.44
C SER A 11 57.83 37.51 -39.42
N TYR A 12 58.52 38.08 -38.43
CA TYR A 12 58.35 39.38 -37.74
C TYR A 12 56.93 39.86 -37.33
N GLY A 13 56.67 40.17 -36.05
CA GLY A 13 57.28 41.35 -35.42
C GLY A 13 57.36 41.33 -33.90
N ILE A 14 58.51 41.80 -33.44
CA ILE A 14 58.97 42.00 -32.06
C ILE A 14 58.37 43.29 -31.49
N ARG A 15 57.86 43.28 -30.25
CA ARG A 15 58.24 44.25 -29.20
C ARG A 15 58.27 43.60 -27.82
N ARG A 16 59.47 43.60 -27.26
CA ARG A 16 59.90 43.15 -25.92
C ARG A 16 59.40 44.13 -24.86
N TYR A 17 59.18 43.65 -23.63
CA TYR A 17 59.93 44.14 -22.46
C TYR A 17 60.00 43.04 -21.36
N PHE A 18 61.25 42.65 -21.08
CA PHE A 18 61.83 42.22 -19.80
C PHE A 18 61.24 41.03 -18.98
N THR A 19 61.93 39.90 -19.10
CA THR A 19 62.18 38.83 -18.08
C THR A 19 63.10 39.35 -16.93
N PRO A 20 63.31 38.66 -15.77
CA PRO A 20 63.25 37.21 -15.58
C PRO A 20 62.73 36.64 -14.23
N SER A 21 62.37 35.36 -14.34
CA SER A 21 62.43 34.27 -13.37
C SER A 21 63.27 34.49 -12.10
N SER A 22 62.71 34.12 -10.94
CA SER A 22 63.12 32.94 -10.15
C SER A 22 62.96 33.11 -8.61
N ILE A 23 62.38 32.06 -8.01
CA ILE A 23 62.68 31.50 -6.68
C ILE A 23 62.04 32.14 -5.40
N THR A 24 61.15 31.31 -4.83
CA THR A 24 60.75 31.05 -3.43
C THR A 24 60.44 32.19 -2.46
N ALA A 25 59.25 32.10 -1.86
CA ALA A 25 59.04 32.40 -0.45
C ALA A 25 58.04 31.40 0.15
N SER A 26 58.56 30.46 0.95
CA SER A 26 57.77 29.86 2.02
C SER A 26 57.49 30.95 3.05
N GLN A 27 56.26 31.05 3.56
CA GLN A 27 55.94 31.05 4.99
C GLN A 27 54.47 31.43 5.22
N THR A 28 53.73 30.41 5.62
CA THR A 28 52.61 30.41 6.58
C THR A 28 52.23 31.73 7.24
N SER A 29 50.97 32.15 7.01
CA SER A 29 50.16 32.77 8.06
C SER A 29 48.89 31.94 8.27
N LYS A 30 48.76 31.38 9.48
CA LYS A 30 47.59 30.60 9.92
C LYS A 30 46.39 31.54 10.08
N ARG A 31 45.38 31.41 9.22
CA ARG A 31 44.01 31.86 9.55
C ARG A 31 43.22 30.68 10.09
N LYS A 32 42.83 30.77 11.36
CA LYS A 32 41.90 29.86 12.04
C LYS A 32 40.59 29.79 11.24
N GLU A 33 40.33 28.66 10.60
CA GLU A 33 39.00 28.33 10.09
C GLU A 33 38.07 28.02 11.25
N VAL A 34 37.04 28.85 11.40
CA VAL A 34 35.88 28.56 12.25
C VAL A 34 35.18 27.34 11.64
N ARG A 35 35.14 26.23 12.38
CA ARG A 35 34.42 25.00 12.00
C ARG A 35 32.96 25.32 11.67
N ALA A 36 32.59 25.26 10.40
CA ALA A 36 31.21 25.26 9.97
C ALA A 36 30.52 23.97 10.45
N ARG A 37 29.56 24.12 11.36
CA ARG A 37 28.65 23.06 11.82
C ARG A 37 27.98 22.41 10.59
N LYS A 38 28.13 21.10 10.38
CA LYS A 38 27.35 20.33 9.38
C LYS A 38 25.85 20.48 9.69
N ARG A 39 25.18 21.38 8.97
CA ARG A 39 23.71 21.46 8.96
C ARG A 39 23.17 20.22 8.24
N ARG A 40 22.33 19.42 8.92
CA ARG A 40 21.45 18.46 8.22
C ARG A 40 20.59 19.30 7.26
N MET A 41 20.73 19.07 5.95
CA MET A 41 19.94 19.80 4.96
C MET A 41 18.52 19.22 4.95
N THR A 42 17.56 20.03 5.40
CA THR A 42 16.13 19.76 5.29
C THR A 42 15.71 19.78 3.82
N PRO A 43 14.76 18.94 3.37
CA PRO A 43 14.22 19.02 2.01
C PRO A 43 13.68 20.42 1.72
N LEU A 44 14.02 21.01 0.57
CA LEU A 44 13.54 22.34 0.18
C LEU A 44 12.01 22.34 0.05
N THR A 45 11.34 23.15 0.87
CA THR A 45 9.89 23.41 0.79
C THR A 45 9.61 24.74 0.09
N TYR A 46 8.36 24.95 -0.33
CA TYR A 46 7.95 26.26 -0.86
C TYR A 46 7.95 27.36 0.19
N LYS A 47 7.82 27.00 1.47
CA LYS A 47 7.98 27.91 2.60
C LYS A 47 9.42 28.38 2.73
N ASP A 48 10.39 27.48 2.61
CA ASP A 48 11.81 27.85 2.62
C ASP A 48 12.13 28.87 1.52
N LEU A 49 11.51 28.70 0.34
CA LEU A 49 11.62 29.69 -0.75
C LEU A 49 11.04 31.05 -0.34
N THR A 50 9.83 31.08 0.20
CA THR A 50 9.20 32.35 0.61
C THR A 50 9.92 33.03 1.77
N ASP A 51 10.43 32.26 2.73
CA ASP A 51 11.18 32.76 3.87
C ASP A 51 12.52 33.32 3.41
N GLU A 52 13.20 32.65 2.47
CA GLU A 52 14.40 33.18 1.84
C GLU A 52 14.09 34.47 1.06
N GLN A 53 12.98 34.56 0.33
CA GLN A 53 12.61 35.81 -0.34
C GLN A 53 12.30 36.93 0.67
N ALA A 54 11.62 36.65 1.78
CA ALA A 54 11.38 37.61 2.84
C ALA A 54 12.69 38.11 3.46
N ARG A 55 13.67 37.22 3.65
CA ARG A 55 15.04 37.58 4.06
C ARG A 55 15.72 38.49 3.04
N GLN A 56 15.56 38.25 1.75
CA GLN A 56 16.13 39.09 0.69
C GLN A 56 15.51 40.50 0.65
N VAL A 57 14.23 40.64 1.01
CA VAL A 57 13.57 41.94 1.18
C VAL A 57 14.14 42.69 2.38
N GLN A 58 14.29 42.02 3.53
CA GLN A 58 14.91 42.61 4.73
C GLN A 58 16.36 43.07 4.48
N LEU A 59 17.08 42.37 3.60
CA LEU A 59 18.44 42.75 3.19
C LEU A 59 18.47 43.82 2.08
N HIS A 60 17.34 44.43 1.72
CA HIS A 60 17.18 45.41 0.64
C HIS A 60 17.68 44.94 -0.74
N LYS A 61 17.78 43.62 -0.95
CA LYS A 61 18.21 43.01 -2.22
C LYS A 61 17.06 42.86 -3.22
N VAL A 62 15.82 42.92 -2.74
CA VAL A 62 14.60 42.86 -3.55
C VAL A 62 13.61 43.89 -3.03
N ASN A 63 13.01 44.68 -3.93
CA ASN A 63 11.95 45.62 -3.59
C ASN A 63 10.69 44.87 -3.09
N GLU A 64 10.08 45.38 -2.01
CA GLU A 64 8.84 44.85 -1.40
C GLU A 64 7.72 44.59 -2.42
N GLN A 65 7.48 45.52 -3.33
CA GLN A 65 6.45 45.39 -4.36
C GLN A 65 6.77 44.24 -5.34
N THR A 66 8.04 44.09 -5.72
CA THR A 66 8.48 42.98 -6.57
C THR A 66 8.35 41.64 -5.84
N ALA A 67 8.70 41.59 -4.55
CA ALA A 67 8.54 40.41 -3.73
C ALA A 67 7.06 40.01 -3.56
N ALA A 68 6.17 40.98 -3.32
CA ALA A 68 4.73 40.77 -3.24
C ALA A 68 4.15 40.21 -4.55
N ASN A 69 4.58 40.75 -5.70
CA ASN A 69 4.19 40.27 -7.02
C ASN A 69 4.67 38.83 -7.26
N ARG A 70 5.92 38.51 -6.90
CA ARG A 70 6.47 37.15 -6.98
C ARG A 70 5.74 36.17 -6.07
N ALA A 71 5.44 36.56 -4.83
CA ALA A 71 4.72 35.73 -3.88
C ALA A 71 3.28 35.45 -4.36
N THR A 72 2.64 36.45 -4.95
CA THR A 72 1.31 36.29 -5.57
C THR A 72 1.36 35.31 -6.75
N ALA A 73 2.36 35.43 -7.62
CA ALA A 73 2.57 34.49 -8.73
C ALA A 73 2.80 33.05 -8.22
N LEU A 74 3.64 32.88 -7.18
CA LEU A 74 3.89 31.58 -6.56
C LEU A 74 2.61 31.01 -5.94
N ARG A 75 1.84 31.79 -5.17
CA ARG A 75 0.54 31.37 -4.60
C ARG A 75 -0.40 30.82 -5.69
N LYS A 76 -0.52 31.54 -6.80
CA LYS A 76 -1.37 31.09 -7.91
C LYS A 76 -0.82 29.85 -8.62
N PHE A 77 0.49 29.75 -8.81
CA PHE A 77 1.13 28.55 -9.37
C PHE A 77 0.91 27.31 -8.49
N LEU A 78 1.08 27.47 -7.19
CA LEU A 78 0.84 26.46 -6.17
C LEU A 78 -0.63 26.02 -6.15
N SER A 79 -1.56 26.97 -6.28
CA SER A 79 -2.99 26.68 -6.41
C SER A 79 -3.29 25.88 -7.69
N ALA A 80 -2.80 26.33 -8.84
CA ALA A 80 -3.02 25.67 -10.13
C ALA A 80 -2.45 24.25 -10.20
N ASN A 81 -1.33 24.00 -9.50
CA ASN A 81 -0.69 22.69 -9.43
C ASN A 81 -1.10 21.87 -8.20
N LYS A 82 -2.01 22.38 -7.35
CA LYS A 82 -2.51 21.72 -6.15
C LYS A 82 -1.43 21.38 -5.11
N VAL A 83 -0.37 22.19 -5.00
CA VAL A 83 0.80 21.99 -4.10
C VAL A 83 0.93 23.14 -3.09
N GLY A 84 1.17 22.87 -1.81
CA GLY A 84 1.14 23.83 -0.70
C GLY A 84 2.49 24.42 -0.32
N PHE A 85 2.47 25.40 0.57
CA PHE A 85 3.69 26.05 1.06
C PHE A 85 4.58 25.11 1.86
N GLU A 86 3.98 24.30 2.73
CA GLU A 86 4.70 23.33 3.56
C GLU A 86 5.13 22.07 2.76
N ASP A 87 4.76 21.96 1.49
CA ASP A 87 5.13 20.80 0.67
C ASP A 87 6.57 20.93 0.16
N VAL A 88 7.28 19.80 0.15
CA VAL A 88 8.59 19.69 -0.50
C VAL A 88 8.43 20.04 -1.98
N VAL A 89 9.31 20.92 -2.48
CA VAL A 89 9.37 21.29 -3.89
C VAL A 89 9.49 20.01 -4.70
N GLY A 90 8.58 19.76 -5.64
CA GLY A 90 8.49 18.51 -6.38
C GLY A 90 8.86 18.66 -7.86
N PRO A 91 8.48 17.67 -8.70
CA PRO A 91 8.68 17.68 -10.15
C PRO A 91 8.12 18.92 -10.85
N GLU A 92 7.07 19.52 -10.28
CA GLU A 92 6.40 20.71 -10.85
C GLU A 92 7.31 21.93 -10.96
N MET A 93 8.37 22.05 -10.16
CA MET A 93 9.39 23.12 -10.28
C MET A 93 10.71 22.61 -10.86
N ARG A 94 10.75 21.35 -11.31
CA ARG A 94 11.93 20.68 -11.84
C ARG A 94 11.66 20.10 -13.22
N GLU A 95 11.70 18.77 -13.37
CA GLU A 95 11.62 18.08 -14.65
C GLU A 95 10.25 18.22 -15.33
N ARG A 96 9.17 18.50 -14.58
CA ARG A 96 7.81 18.71 -15.10
C ARG A 96 7.35 20.17 -15.04
N PHE A 97 8.29 21.10 -14.96
CA PHE A 97 7.96 22.53 -15.00
C PHE A 97 7.17 22.97 -16.26
N PRO A 98 7.45 22.45 -17.49
CA PRO A 98 6.66 22.79 -18.67
C PRO A 98 5.16 22.48 -18.47
N ASP A 99 4.81 21.25 -18.11
CA ASP A 99 3.41 20.83 -17.84
C ASP A 99 2.78 21.66 -16.71
N ALA A 100 3.56 21.98 -15.67
CA ALA A 100 3.09 22.74 -14.52
C ALA A 100 2.79 24.20 -14.86
N ILE A 101 3.58 24.78 -15.77
CA ILE A 101 3.33 26.11 -16.32
C ILE A 101 2.13 26.12 -17.25
N GLU A 102 1.91 25.09 -18.07
CA GLU A 102 0.73 25.02 -18.92
C GLU A 102 -0.57 24.99 -18.10
N ARG A 103 -0.62 24.17 -17.03
CA ARG A 103 -1.76 24.17 -16.09
C ARG A 103 -1.97 25.54 -15.46
N PHE A 104 -0.89 26.17 -15.02
CA PHE A 104 -0.94 27.50 -14.44
C PHE A 104 -1.44 28.57 -15.42
N ILE A 105 -0.97 28.56 -16.67
CA ILE A 105 -1.43 29.47 -17.73
C ILE A 105 -2.93 29.24 -18.00
N LYS A 106 -3.35 27.98 -18.11
CA LYS A 106 -4.76 27.63 -18.31
C LYS A 106 -5.64 28.18 -17.19
N THR A 107 -5.24 28.02 -15.93
CA THR A 107 -5.98 28.61 -14.79
C THR A 107 -6.11 30.12 -14.91
N LEU A 108 -5.06 30.83 -15.34
CA LEU A 108 -5.15 32.28 -15.54
C LEU A 108 -6.04 32.67 -16.73
N GLN A 109 -6.07 31.86 -17.80
CA GLN A 109 -6.99 32.05 -18.93
C GLN A 109 -8.44 31.86 -18.50
N ASP A 110 -8.71 30.80 -17.72
CA ASP A 110 -10.04 30.50 -17.17
C ASP A 110 -10.51 31.60 -16.19
N GLU A 111 -9.58 32.28 -15.50
CA GLU A 111 -9.85 33.49 -14.69
C GLU A 111 -10.10 34.76 -15.53
N GLY A 112 -10.08 34.68 -16.87
CA GLY A 112 -10.26 35.84 -17.75
C GLY A 112 -9.10 36.83 -17.76
N ARG A 113 -7.87 36.39 -17.41
CA ARG A 113 -6.70 37.28 -17.39
C ARG A 113 -6.24 37.61 -18.81
N THR A 114 -5.85 38.87 -19.02
CA THR A 114 -5.32 39.32 -20.32
C THR A 114 -3.99 38.62 -20.65
N PRO A 115 -3.66 38.43 -21.95
CA PRO A 115 -2.39 37.83 -22.36
C PRO A 115 -1.15 38.51 -21.73
N ARG A 116 -1.20 39.84 -21.60
CA ARG A 116 -0.16 40.64 -20.94
C ARG A 116 -0.03 40.31 -19.45
N ALA A 117 -1.15 40.19 -18.73
CA ALA A 117 -1.14 39.81 -17.32
C ALA A 117 -0.62 38.37 -17.11
N ILE A 118 -0.98 37.44 -18.00
CA ILE A 118 -0.47 36.06 -17.99
C ILE A 118 1.05 36.04 -18.18
N SER A 119 1.55 36.78 -19.18
CA SER A 119 2.99 36.88 -19.45
C SER A 119 3.75 37.46 -18.25
N ASN A 120 3.25 38.55 -17.66
CA ASN A 120 3.85 39.17 -16.48
C ASN A 120 3.87 38.22 -15.26
N THR A 121 2.77 37.50 -15.02
CA THR A 121 2.67 36.56 -13.89
C THR A 121 3.57 35.34 -14.12
N ARG A 122 3.70 34.86 -15.36
CA ARG A 122 4.66 33.82 -15.74
C ARG A 122 6.10 34.27 -15.55
N ALA A 123 6.45 35.50 -15.93
CA ALA A 123 7.78 36.07 -15.72
C ALA A 123 8.11 36.15 -14.23
N ALA A 124 7.14 36.48 -13.37
CA ALA A 124 7.29 36.51 -11.92
C ALA A 124 7.54 35.11 -11.30
N LEU A 125 7.32 34.00 -12.02
CA LEU A 125 7.69 32.65 -11.59
C LEU A 125 9.13 32.26 -11.86
N ARG A 126 9.79 32.90 -12.83
CA ARG A 126 11.17 32.57 -13.22
C ARG A 126 12.15 32.66 -12.03
N PRO A 127 12.12 33.69 -11.17
CA PRO A 127 13.02 33.77 -10.02
C PRO A 127 12.84 32.62 -9.02
N TRP A 128 11.63 32.08 -8.87
CA TRP A 128 11.39 30.92 -8.00
C TRP A 128 12.00 29.65 -8.57
N ARG A 129 11.85 29.44 -9.88
CA ARG A 129 12.49 28.32 -10.56
C ARG A 129 14.02 28.42 -10.50
N ASP A 130 14.56 29.62 -10.73
CA ASP A 130 16.00 29.87 -10.66
C ASP A 130 16.52 29.62 -9.23
N ALA A 131 15.76 30.00 -8.20
CA ALA A 131 16.09 29.71 -6.80
C ALA A 131 16.08 28.20 -6.51
N VAL A 132 15.14 27.42 -7.05
CA VAL A 132 15.11 25.95 -6.93
C VAL A 132 16.34 25.33 -7.62
N ILE A 133 16.65 25.75 -8.85
CA ILE A 133 17.82 25.26 -9.58
C ILE A 133 19.11 25.63 -8.83
N HIS A 134 19.20 26.85 -8.29
CA HIS A 134 20.34 27.32 -7.54
C HIS A 134 20.51 26.52 -6.23
N HIS A 135 19.43 26.28 -5.49
CA HIS A 135 19.45 25.42 -4.32
C HIS A 135 19.90 24.00 -4.66
N ASP A 136 19.33 23.38 -5.70
CA ASP A 136 19.74 22.04 -6.15
C ASP A 136 21.22 22.01 -6.57
N THR A 137 21.73 23.10 -7.16
CA THR A 137 23.15 23.27 -7.52
C THR A 137 24.04 23.45 -6.30
N ILE A 138 23.63 24.27 -5.32
CA ILE A 138 24.33 24.45 -4.04
C ILE A 138 24.40 23.13 -3.29
N VAL A 139 23.28 22.41 -3.16
CA VAL A 139 23.24 21.08 -2.56
C VAL A 139 24.26 20.16 -3.24
N ALA A 140 24.33 20.17 -4.58
CA ALA A 140 25.29 19.35 -5.33
C ALA A 140 26.75 19.79 -5.13
N VAL A 141 27.02 21.10 -4.99
CA VAL A 141 28.37 21.68 -4.82
C VAL A 141 28.86 21.62 -3.38
N GLU A 142 28.02 21.91 -2.40
CA GLU A 142 28.30 21.78 -0.95
C GLU A 142 28.59 20.32 -0.58
N GLN A 143 28.01 19.38 -1.33
CA GLN A 143 28.32 17.96 -1.22
C GLN A 143 29.65 17.56 -1.90
N ARG A 144 30.36 18.45 -2.64
CA ARG A 144 31.73 18.31 -3.23
C ARG A 144 32.13 16.93 -3.80
N VAL A 145 31.25 16.18 -4.44
CA VAL A 145 31.51 14.77 -4.75
C VAL A 145 31.04 14.43 -6.18
N GLY A 146 31.96 14.00 -7.06
CA GLY A 146 31.58 13.08 -8.14
C GLY A 146 30.98 11.85 -7.46
N THR A 147 29.79 11.38 -7.84
CA THR A 147 28.88 10.61 -6.96
C THR A 147 29.55 9.65 -5.97
N PRO A 148 29.02 9.46 -4.74
CA PRO A 148 29.64 8.63 -3.70
C PRO A 148 30.13 7.25 -4.18
N PHE A 149 29.43 6.64 -5.13
CA PHE A 149 29.85 5.44 -5.84
C PHE A 149 31.20 5.55 -6.54
N VAL A 150 31.42 6.62 -7.30
CA VAL A 150 32.62 6.87 -8.10
C VAL A 150 33.82 7.11 -7.19
N LEU A 151 33.64 7.81 -6.06
CA LEU A 151 34.70 8.01 -5.09
C LEU A 151 35.07 6.71 -4.36
N ALA A 152 34.07 5.92 -3.93
CA ALA A 152 34.32 4.64 -3.31
C ALA A 152 34.97 3.65 -4.31
N LEU A 153 34.56 3.69 -5.58
CA LEU A 153 35.11 2.85 -6.64
C LEU A 153 36.59 3.20 -6.89
N LYS A 154 36.94 4.49 -6.94
CA LYS A 154 38.33 4.95 -7.05
C LYS A 154 39.16 4.62 -5.81
N GLY A 155 38.56 4.76 -4.62
CA GLY A 155 39.24 4.49 -3.35
C GLY A 155 39.59 3.01 -3.17
N VAL A 156 38.68 2.10 -3.54
CA VAL A 156 38.92 0.65 -3.44
C VAL A 156 39.86 0.16 -4.53
N LEU A 157 39.75 0.71 -5.74
CA LEU A 157 40.61 0.31 -6.86
C LEU A 157 42.05 0.82 -6.72
N GLY A 158 42.24 1.99 -6.12
CA GLY A 158 43.55 2.63 -5.98
C GLY A 158 44.26 2.78 -7.34
N ASP A 159 45.55 2.46 -7.38
CA ASP A 159 46.38 2.48 -8.59
C ASP A 159 46.36 1.15 -9.37
N LEU A 160 45.47 0.21 -9.03
CA LEU A 160 45.44 -1.10 -9.66
C LEU A 160 45.01 -1.01 -11.15
N PRO A 161 45.63 -1.79 -12.05
CA PRO A 161 45.26 -1.78 -13.47
C PRO A 161 43.82 -2.24 -13.68
N VAL A 162 42.94 -1.31 -14.09
CA VAL A 162 41.49 -1.51 -14.27
C VAL A 162 41.14 -2.76 -15.06
N GLY A 163 41.88 -3.03 -16.15
CA GLY A 163 41.63 -4.20 -17.01
C GLY A 163 41.95 -5.54 -16.37
N ARG A 164 42.92 -5.58 -15.44
CA ARG A 164 43.28 -6.79 -14.69
C ARG A 164 42.23 -7.08 -13.61
N VAL A 165 41.82 -6.05 -12.88
CA VAL A 165 40.77 -6.14 -11.85
C VAL A 165 39.43 -6.54 -12.45
N ALA A 166 39.04 -5.94 -13.59
CA ALA A 166 37.81 -6.28 -14.28
C ALA A 166 37.75 -7.77 -14.68
N LYS A 167 38.85 -8.31 -15.23
CA LYS A 167 38.94 -9.73 -15.62
C LYS A 167 38.85 -10.68 -14.43
N GLN A 168 39.51 -10.37 -13.32
CA GLN A 168 39.53 -11.22 -12.13
C GLN A 168 38.23 -11.14 -11.30
N ALA A 169 37.57 -9.98 -11.28
CA ALA A 169 36.26 -9.81 -10.65
C ALA A 169 35.09 -10.26 -11.56
N GLY A 170 35.34 -10.66 -12.81
CA GLY A 170 34.30 -11.09 -13.74
C GLY A 170 33.35 -9.95 -14.17
N ILE A 171 33.91 -8.76 -14.43
CA ILE A 171 33.22 -7.52 -14.84
C ILE A 171 33.73 -7.11 -16.23
N PRO A 172 32.87 -6.68 -17.18
CA PRO A 172 33.35 -6.15 -18.45
C PRO A 172 34.23 -4.90 -18.26
N SER A 173 35.44 -4.89 -18.85
CA SER A 173 36.45 -3.84 -18.65
C SER A 173 35.96 -2.42 -18.99
N ASP A 174 35.15 -2.28 -20.04
CA ASP A 174 34.61 -0.97 -20.45
C ASP A 174 33.52 -0.46 -19.50
N MET A 175 32.84 -1.37 -18.80
CA MET A 175 31.84 -1.04 -17.80
C MET A 175 32.50 -0.45 -16.56
N LEU A 176 33.56 -1.09 -16.06
CA LEU A 176 34.31 -0.60 -14.90
C LEU A 176 35.00 0.74 -15.20
N ARG A 177 35.60 0.89 -16.39
CA ARG A 177 36.15 2.18 -16.86
C ARG A 177 35.08 3.26 -16.95
N GLY A 178 33.91 2.91 -17.49
CA GLY A 178 32.77 3.80 -17.59
C GLY A 178 32.32 4.35 -16.23
N TRP A 179 32.30 3.52 -15.20
CA TRP A 179 31.93 3.94 -13.85
C TRP A 179 32.97 4.87 -13.20
N LEU A 180 34.27 4.63 -13.42
CA LEU A 180 35.34 5.49 -12.90
C LEU A 180 35.31 6.92 -13.48
N ILE A 181 34.78 7.08 -14.69
CA ILE A 181 34.60 8.38 -15.34
C ILE A 181 33.20 8.97 -15.10
N GLY A 182 32.37 8.34 -14.27
CA GLY A 182 31.09 8.88 -13.82
C GLY A 182 29.84 8.41 -14.56
N LYS A 183 29.91 7.39 -15.43
CA LYS A 183 28.70 6.78 -16.00
C LYS A 183 27.92 6.07 -14.89
N GLN A 184 26.62 6.37 -14.80
CA GLN A 184 25.75 5.76 -13.79
C GLN A 184 25.40 4.30 -14.15
N PRO A 185 25.53 3.33 -13.23
CA PRO A 185 25.12 1.96 -13.50
C PRO A 185 23.60 1.82 -13.56
N ARG A 186 23.11 0.84 -14.33
CA ARG A 186 21.68 0.53 -14.45
C ARG A 186 21.27 -0.57 -13.46
N GLY A 187 19.96 -0.73 -13.22
CA GLY A 187 19.39 -1.81 -12.39
C GLY A 187 19.93 -3.22 -12.72
N SER A 188 20.08 -3.53 -14.01
CA SER A 188 20.64 -4.79 -14.51
C SER A 188 22.12 -5.00 -14.17
N ASN A 189 22.83 -3.95 -13.75
CA ASN A 189 24.27 -3.96 -13.53
C ASN A 189 24.64 -4.22 -12.06
N ALA A 190 23.66 -4.28 -11.14
CA ALA A 190 23.89 -4.50 -9.71
C ALA A 190 24.72 -5.76 -9.44
N GLN A 191 24.49 -6.84 -10.21
CA GLN A 191 25.25 -8.09 -10.09
C GLN A 191 26.76 -7.92 -10.34
N TYR A 192 27.16 -6.98 -11.19
CA TYR A 192 28.58 -6.73 -11.48
C TYR A 192 29.23 -5.85 -10.41
N ILE A 193 28.45 -4.98 -9.76
CA ILE A 193 28.90 -4.19 -8.60
C ILE A 193 29.11 -5.11 -7.40
N LEU A 194 28.21 -6.08 -7.17
CA LEU A 194 28.36 -7.10 -6.12
C LEU A 194 29.59 -7.99 -6.32
N ARG A 195 29.93 -8.32 -7.58
CA ARG A 195 31.18 -9.05 -7.88
C ARG A 195 32.42 -8.22 -7.55
N PHE A 196 32.36 -6.91 -7.80
CA PHE A 196 33.43 -5.98 -7.43
C PHE A 196 33.61 -5.92 -5.90
N GLU A 197 32.51 -5.79 -5.15
CA GLU A 197 32.53 -5.82 -3.68
C GLU A 197 33.13 -7.12 -3.15
N ARG A 198 32.69 -8.27 -3.67
CA ARG A 198 33.19 -9.58 -3.27
C ARG A 198 34.68 -9.75 -3.55
N PHE A 199 35.14 -9.25 -4.70
CA PHE A 199 36.56 -9.32 -5.09
C PHE A 199 37.47 -8.53 -4.13
N PHE A 200 37.00 -7.38 -3.65
CA PHE A 200 37.74 -6.53 -2.70
C PHE A 200 37.38 -6.78 -1.22
N GLY A 201 36.56 -7.79 -0.93
CA GLY A 201 36.14 -8.11 0.44
C GLY A 201 35.33 -7.00 1.11
N LEU A 202 34.63 -6.16 0.32
CA LEU A 202 33.82 -5.06 0.84
C LEU A 202 32.53 -5.60 1.48
N GLU A 203 31.96 -4.77 2.36
CA GLU A 203 30.63 -5.02 2.92
C GLU A 203 29.59 -5.16 1.78
N HIS A 204 28.78 -6.22 1.87
CA HIS A 204 27.81 -6.58 0.84
C HIS A 204 26.81 -5.45 0.59
N GLU A 205 26.60 -5.09 -0.68
CA GLU A 205 25.71 -4.01 -1.18
C GLU A 205 26.15 -2.58 -0.87
N SER A 206 27.29 -2.37 -0.20
CA SER A 206 27.81 -1.03 0.12
C SER A 206 27.99 -0.14 -1.11
N MET A 207 28.53 -0.68 -2.21
CA MET A 207 28.74 0.01 -3.48
C MET A 207 27.47 0.07 -4.34
N VAL A 208 26.57 -0.91 -4.22
CA VAL A 208 25.27 -0.91 -4.90
C VAL A 208 24.39 0.24 -4.40
N VAL A 209 24.35 0.44 -3.08
CA VAL A 209 23.66 1.56 -2.43
C VAL A 209 24.24 2.89 -2.90
N LEU A 210 25.57 3.00 -2.92
CA LEU A 210 26.26 4.21 -3.36
C LEU A 210 25.97 4.53 -4.83
N ALA A 211 25.82 3.51 -5.69
CA ALA A 211 25.53 3.65 -7.11
C ALA A 211 24.10 4.13 -7.40
N GLY A 212 23.23 4.24 -6.39
CA GLY A 212 21.81 4.55 -6.58
C GLY A 212 21.06 3.47 -7.36
N VAL A 213 21.67 2.29 -7.52
CA VAL A 213 21.08 1.16 -8.22
C VAL A 213 20.24 0.40 -7.23
N ARG A 214 18.92 0.53 -7.32
CA ARG A 214 18.04 -0.32 -6.53
C ARG A 214 18.16 -1.77 -7.01
N GLN A 215 18.72 -2.66 -6.18
CA GLN A 215 18.13 -3.98 -6.10
C GLN A 215 16.63 -3.80 -5.80
N LYS A 216 15.79 -4.64 -6.39
CA LYS A 216 14.35 -4.60 -6.13
C LYS A 216 14.10 -4.76 -4.62
N GLY A 217 13.84 -3.62 -3.95
CA GLY A 217 13.30 -3.53 -2.59
C GLY A 217 14.33 -3.54 -1.46
N GLN A 218 14.62 -2.37 -0.87
CA GLN A 218 15.14 -2.29 0.50
C GLN A 218 14.47 -1.14 1.28
N ARG A 219 14.13 -1.46 2.54
CA ARG A 219 13.44 -0.63 3.53
C ARG A 219 14.42 0.36 4.17
N THR A 220 13.94 1.55 4.55
CA THR A 220 14.66 2.46 5.46
C THR A 220 14.67 1.84 6.86
N ALA A 221 15.87 1.64 7.42
CA ALA A 221 16.07 1.12 8.76
C ALA A 221 15.60 2.13 9.82
N SER A 222 14.59 1.74 10.61
CA SER A 222 14.51 2.12 12.02
C SER A 222 15.16 0.98 12.80
N ASP A 223 16.12 1.28 13.69
CA ASP A 223 16.92 0.32 14.46
C ASP A 223 16.16 -0.46 15.55
N LEU A 224 14.84 -0.54 15.43
CA LEU A 224 14.02 -1.46 16.20
C LEU A 224 13.36 -2.38 15.19
N ARG A 225 13.89 -3.59 15.05
CA ARG A 225 13.13 -4.69 14.44
C ARG A 225 11.85 -4.80 15.28
N PRO A 226 10.66 -4.61 14.69
CA PRO A 226 9.42 -4.90 15.39
C PRO A 226 9.53 -6.32 15.93
N ALA A 227 9.09 -6.55 17.17
CA ALA A 227 9.06 -7.88 17.75
C ALA A 227 8.43 -8.86 16.74
N GLU A 228 9.08 -10.00 16.55
CA GLU A 228 8.61 -11.02 15.60
C GLU A 228 7.19 -11.41 15.99
N ASN A 229 6.23 -11.14 15.11
CA ASN A 229 4.84 -11.51 15.35
C ASN A 229 4.77 -13.05 15.30
N GLN A 230 4.69 -13.69 16.47
CA GLN A 230 4.71 -15.15 16.63
C GLN A 230 3.61 -15.82 15.80
N TYR A 231 2.45 -15.18 15.67
CA TYR A 231 1.36 -15.66 14.83
C TYR A 231 1.75 -15.73 13.35
N ASN A 232 2.45 -14.72 12.81
CA ASN A 232 2.90 -14.75 11.41
C ASN A 232 3.94 -15.86 11.16
N GLY A 233 4.87 -16.07 12.09
CA GLY A 233 5.82 -17.19 12.04
C GLY A 233 5.13 -18.55 12.03
N ARG A 234 4.15 -18.73 12.93
CA ARG A 234 3.30 -19.93 12.99
C ARG A 234 2.53 -20.15 11.69
N MET A 235 1.87 -19.12 11.16
CA MET A 235 1.12 -19.23 9.91
C MET A 235 2.03 -19.60 8.72
N PHE A 236 3.23 -19.02 8.65
CA PHE A 236 4.20 -19.35 7.62
C PHE A 236 4.59 -20.83 7.68
N ALA A 237 4.89 -21.36 8.87
CA ALA A 237 5.17 -22.79 9.05
C ALA A 237 3.99 -23.66 8.59
N LEU A 238 2.75 -23.29 8.96
CA LEU A 238 1.55 -24.04 8.55
C LEU A 238 1.28 -24.01 7.04
N THR A 239 1.72 -22.96 6.32
CA THR A 239 1.57 -22.90 4.86
C THR A 239 2.51 -23.84 4.10
N ARG A 240 3.58 -24.33 4.75
CA ARG A 240 4.55 -25.26 4.15
C ARG A 240 4.05 -26.69 3.98
N GLN A 241 2.93 -27.05 4.63
CA GLN A 241 2.26 -28.35 4.47
C GLN A 241 0.99 -28.18 3.64
N PRO A 242 1.06 -28.03 2.31
CA PRO A 242 -0.12 -27.87 1.47
C PRO A 242 -0.90 -29.18 1.42
N TYR A 243 -2.18 -29.12 1.81
CA TYR A 243 -3.07 -30.28 1.77
C TYR A 243 -4.36 -30.03 1.02
N CYS A 244 -4.78 -28.77 0.83
CA CYS A 244 -6.05 -28.46 0.17
C CYS A 244 -6.14 -29.13 -1.21
N ALA A 245 -7.29 -29.74 -1.50
CA ALA A 245 -7.58 -30.39 -2.76
C ALA A 245 -7.48 -29.43 -3.95
N LYS A 246 -6.83 -29.90 -5.02
CA LYS A 246 -6.64 -29.17 -6.29
C LYS A 246 -7.18 -30.03 -7.44
N PRO A 247 -8.51 -30.07 -7.66
CA PRO A 247 -9.07 -30.88 -8.72
C PRO A 247 -8.59 -30.41 -10.09
N SER A 248 -8.28 -31.36 -10.97
CA SER A 248 -7.95 -31.11 -12.38
C SER A 248 -9.14 -30.48 -13.11
N GLU A 249 -8.90 -29.90 -14.29
CA GLU A 249 -9.96 -29.25 -15.10
C GLU A 249 -11.12 -30.20 -15.44
N ASN A 250 -10.80 -31.47 -15.72
CA ASN A 250 -11.78 -32.49 -16.10
C ASN A 250 -12.42 -33.20 -14.89
N SER A 251 -12.14 -32.74 -13.67
CA SER A 251 -12.67 -33.38 -12.46
C SER A 251 -14.20 -33.23 -12.35
N PRO A 252 -14.94 -34.31 -12.06
CA PRO A 252 -16.36 -34.24 -11.73
C PRO A 252 -16.68 -33.27 -10.59
N LEU A 253 -15.75 -33.10 -9.63
CA LEU A 253 -15.89 -32.16 -8.52
C LEU A 253 -16.05 -30.72 -8.99
N ARG A 254 -15.35 -30.32 -10.06
CA ARG A 254 -15.48 -28.95 -10.60
C ARG A 254 -16.89 -28.69 -11.11
N LYS A 255 -17.47 -29.67 -11.81
CA LYS A 255 -18.86 -29.60 -12.30
C LYS A 255 -19.86 -29.54 -11.15
N GLN A 256 -19.71 -30.42 -10.15
CA GLN A 256 -20.57 -30.41 -8.97
C GLN A 256 -20.50 -29.09 -8.19
N TRP A 257 -19.29 -28.51 -8.08
CA TRP A 257 -19.10 -27.20 -7.47
C TRP A 257 -19.77 -26.09 -8.28
N TYR A 258 -19.60 -26.08 -9.61
CA TYR A 258 -20.26 -25.13 -10.50
C TYR A 258 -21.79 -25.19 -10.34
N ASP A 259 -22.38 -26.38 -10.34
CA ASP A 259 -23.83 -26.58 -10.14
C ASP A 259 -24.29 -26.07 -8.77
N TYR A 260 -23.48 -26.25 -7.73
CA TYR A 260 -23.75 -25.72 -6.40
C TYR A 260 -23.70 -24.17 -6.36
N VAL A 261 -22.68 -23.56 -6.97
CA VAL A 261 -22.56 -22.10 -7.06
C VAL A 261 -23.73 -21.52 -7.85
N ARG A 262 -24.14 -22.18 -8.94
CA ARG A 262 -25.33 -21.83 -9.72
C ARG A 262 -26.59 -21.91 -8.84
N TYR A 263 -26.80 -23.01 -8.14
CA TYR A 263 -27.90 -23.16 -7.16
C TYR A 263 -27.91 -22.01 -6.13
N LYS A 264 -26.75 -21.61 -5.61
CA LYS A 264 -26.64 -20.52 -4.63
C LYS A 264 -26.84 -19.12 -5.20
N THR A 265 -26.71 -18.90 -6.50
CA THR A 265 -26.77 -17.56 -7.10
C THR A 265 -28.03 -17.31 -7.91
N SER A 266 -28.62 -18.36 -8.51
CA SER A 266 -29.85 -18.28 -9.31
C SER A 266 -30.96 -17.51 -8.63
N ALA A 267 -31.72 -16.73 -9.42
CA ALA A 267 -32.89 -16.03 -8.94
C ALA A 267 -33.96 -17.01 -8.46
N VAL A 268 -34.27 -18.00 -9.31
CA VAL A 268 -35.15 -19.14 -9.03
C VAL A 268 -34.37 -20.42 -9.34
N PRO A 269 -33.71 -21.04 -8.34
CA PRO A 269 -33.03 -22.32 -8.56
C PRO A 269 -34.04 -23.45 -8.79
N MET A 270 -33.66 -24.48 -9.55
CA MET A 270 -34.47 -25.69 -9.74
C MET A 270 -34.71 -26.43 -8.42
N LEU A 271 -33.68 -26.48 -7.57
CA LEU A 271 -33.78 -27.03 -6.21
C LEU A 271 -34.30 -25.97 -5.24
N LYS A 272 -35.07 -26.38 -4.23
CA LYS A 272 -35.61 -25.49 -3.20
C LYS A 272 -34.47 -24.86 -2.39
N ARG A 273 -34.59 -23.56 -2.09
CA ARG A 273 -33.59 -22.79 -1.34
C ARG A 273 -34.27 -21.78 -0.42
N THR A 274 -33.75 -21.63 0.79
CA THR A 274 -34.22 -20.59 1.71
C THR A 274 -33.89 -19.18 1.20
N LYS A 275 -34.67 -18.17 1.63
CA LYS A 275 -34.43 -16.76 1.27
C LYS A 275 -33.01 -16.29 1.66
N ARG A 276 -32.50 -16.73 2.83
CA ARG A 276 -31.15 -16.40 3.32
C ARG A 276 -30.04 -17.22 2.66
N GLY A 277 -30.37 -18.30 1.96
CA GLY A 277 -29.42 -19.18 1.30
C GLY A 277 -28.84 -18.66 -0.02
N LYS A 278 -29.29 -17.49 -0.52
CA LYS A 278 -28.81 -16.88 -1.77
C LYS A 278 -27.47 -16.18 -1.59
N TRP A 279 -26.48 -16.56 -2.39
CA TRP A 279 -25.21 -15.87 -2.57
C TRP A 279 -25.32 -14.74 -3.59
N ARG A 280 -24.39 -13.78 -3.49
CA ARG A 280 -24.35 -12.61 -4.37
C ARG A 280 -23.19 -12.71 -5.32
N ILE A 281 -23.46 -12.32 -6.55
CA ILE A 281 -22.47 -12.05 -7.58
C ILE A 281 -21.96 -10.62 -7.37
N SER A 282 -20.64 -10.44 -7.40
CA SER A 282 -20.01 -9.13 -7.39
C SER A 282 -20.24 -8.46 -8.75
N PRO A 283 -20.75 -7.22 -8.80
CA PRO A 283 -20.86 -6.48 -10.05
C PRO A 283 -19.49 -6.02 -10.60
N CYS A 284 -18.45 -6.05 -9.76
CA CYS A 284 -17.08 -5.70 -10.14
C CYS A 284 -16.14 -6.68 -9.43
N PRO A 285 -15.57 -7.67 -10.13
CA PRO A 285 -14.66 -8.63 -9.52
C PRO A 285 -13.34 -7.94 -9.13
N VAL A 286 -12.83 -8.23 -7.94
CA VAL A 286 -11.52 -7.70 -7.50
C VAL A 286 -10.37 -8.45 -8.17
N HIS A 287 -10.59 -9.73 -8.45
CA HIS A 287 -9.62 -10.64 -9.03
C HIS A 287 -10.06 -11.04 -10.44
N PRO A 288 -9.13 -11.23 -11.40
CA PRO A 288 -9.45 -12.01 -12.60
C PRO A 288 -9.87 -13.42 -12.24
N GLU A 289 -10.71 -14.01 -13.08
CA GLU A 289 -10.85 -15.46 -13.13
C GLU A 289 -9.57 -16.09 -13.71
N THR A 290 -9.06 -17.12 -13.04
CA THR A 290 -7.90 -17.91 -13.41
C THR A 290 -8.12 -19.37 -13.02
N ASP A 291 -7.31 -20.28 -13.56
CA ASP A 291 -7.38 -21.72 -13.22
C ASP A 291 -7.07 -22.02 -11.74
N ALA A 292 -6.48 -21.08 -11.01
CA ALA A 292 -6.23 -21.20 -9.59
C ALA A 292 -7.44 -20.79 -8.72
N ASN A 293 -8.37 -20.00 -9.27
CA ASN A 293 -9.46 -19.40 -8.52
C ASN A 293 -10.86 -19.56 -9.13
N TRP A 294 -11.01 -20.36 -10.20
CA TRP A 294 -12.27 -20.68 -10.89
C TRP A 294 -13.45 -20.96 -9.94
N TRP A 295 -13.19 -21.61 -8.80
CA TRP A 295 -14.18 -21.94 -7.77
C TRP A 295 -14.85 -20.72 -7.12
N ALA A 296 -14.29 -19.53 -7.31
CA ALA A 296 -14.86 -18.25 -6.86
C ALA A 296 -15.69 -17.55 -7.94
N PHE A 297 -15.86 -18.13 -9.13
CA PHE A 297 -16.51 -17.50 -10.26
C PHE A 297 -17.70 -18.31 -10.77
N LEU A 298 -18.64 -17.60 -11.39
CA LEU A 298 -19.73 -18.17 -12.17
C LEU A 298 -19.89 -17.31 -13.42
N ASP A 299 -19.66 -17.91 -14.58
CA ASP A 299 -19.76 -17.26 -15.90
C ASP A 299 -18.99 -15.93 -15.97
N GLY A 300 -17.72 -15.92 -15.54
CA GLY A 300 -16.89 -14.71 -15.51
C GLY A 300 -17.14 -13.77 -14.33
N LYS A 301 -18.10 -14.06 -13.44
CA LYS A 301 -18.51 -13.15 -12.36
C LYS A 301 -18.15 -13.70 -10.98
N GLU A 302 -17.44 -12.90 -10.20
CA GLU A 302 -16.95 -13.30 -8.86
C GLU A 302 -18.09 -13.46 -7.84
N VAL A 303 -18.10 -14.59 -7.14
CA VAL A 303 -19.00 -14.94 -6.03
C VAL A 303 -18.18 -15.07 -4.75
N ALA A 304 -18.03 -13.97 -4.01
CA ALA A 304 -17.15 -13.92 -2.83
C ALA A 304 -17.49 -14.95 -1.73
N SER A 305 -18.75 -15.37 -1.61
CA SER A 305 -19.16 -16.43 -0.68
C SER A 305 -18.67 -17.81 -1.11
N ALA A 306 -18.58 -18.07 -2.42
CA ALA A 306 -18.04 -19.31 -2.96
C ALA A 306 -16.58 -19.49 -2.55
N ARG A 307 -15.79 -18.39 -2.49
CA ARG A 307 -14.41 -18.43 -1.98
C ARG A 307 -14.28 -19.01 -0.58
N ILE A 308 -15.11 -18.52 0.34
CA ILE A 308 -15.06 -18.93 1.74
C ILE A 308 -15.50 -20.39 1.86
N ALA A 309 -16.57 -20.76 1.16
CA ALA A 309 -17.09 -22.12 1.17
C ALA A 309 -16.11 -23.11 0.54
N TRP A 310 -15.52 -22.78 -0.61
CA TRP A 310 -14.53 -23.64 -1.28
C TRP A 310 -13.31 -23.86 -0.41
N ALA A 311 -12.79 -22.82 0.26
CA ALA A 311 -11.65 -22.97 1.15
C ALA A 311 -11.89 -24.05 2.23
N GLY A 312 -13.12 -24.14 2.77
CA GLY A 312 -13.52 -25.22 3.68
C GLY A 312 -13.59 -26.57 2.99
N VAL A 313 -14.27 -26.66 1.84
CA VAL A 313 -14.42 -27.91 1.07
C VAL A 313 -13.07 -28.46 0.62
N SER A 314 -12.23 -27.64 -0.02
CA SER A 314 -10.92 -28.06 -0.49
C SER A 314 -10.01 -28.49 0.66
N SER A 315 -10.11 -27.83 1.81
CA SER A 315 -9.33 -28.18 3.00
C SER A 315 -9.78 -29.53 3.55
N TYR A 316 -11.09 -29.76 3.69
CA TYR A 316 -11.64 -31.04 4.14
C TYR A 316 -11.31 -32.22 3.21
N LEU A 317 -11.60 -32.08 1.91
CA LEU A 317 -11.27 -33.12 0.91
C LEU A 317 -9.76 -33.35 0.82
N GLY A 318 -8.99 -32.28 0.94
CA GLY A 318 -7.53 -32.34 0.99
C GLY A 318 -7.00 -33.12 2.18
N TRP A 319 -7.63 -32.95 3.34
CA TRP A 319 -7.27 -33.69 4.56
C TRP A 319 -7.62 -35.18 4.46
N LEU A 320 -8.75 -35.53 3.83
CA LEU A 320 -9.08 -36.94 3.55
C LEU A 320 -8.01 -37.63 2.70
N ALA A 321 -7.38 -36.89 1.78
CA ALA A 321 -6.30 -37.40 0.93
C ALA A 321 -4.95 -37.55 1.64
N LEU A 322 -4.74 -36.87 2.77
CA LEU A 322 -3.45 -36.89 3.45
C LEU A 322 -3.13 -38.29 4.02
N PRO A 323 -1.86 -38.69 4.06
CA PRO A 323 -1.45 -39.92 4.75
C PRO A 323 -1.87 -39.91 6.22
N GLU A 324 -2.14 -41.09 6.78
CA GLU A 324 -2.50 -41.26 8.20
C GLU A 324 -1.39 -40.75 9.13
N GLU A 325 -0.12 -40.92 8.75
CA GLU A 325 1.04 -40.38 9.47
C GLU A 325 1.00 -38.84 9.62
N SER A 326 0.31 -38.15 8.72
CA SER A 326 0.09 -36.71 8.75
C SER A 326 -1.27 -36.32 9.38
N GLY A 327 -1.96 -37.29 9.98
CA GLY A 327 -3.29 -37.15 10.58
C GLY A 327 -4.45 -37.18 9.58
N GLY A 328 -4.21 -37.56 8.32
CA GLY A 328 -5.23 -37.70 7.29
C GLY A 328 -5.92 -39.07 7.29
N LYS A 329 -6.59 -39.42 6.19
CA LYS A 329 -7.32 -40.69 6.02
C LYS A 329 -6.87 -41.53 4.83
N ASN A 330 -5.82 -41.08 4.12
CA ASN A 330 -5.20 -41.76 3.00
C ASN A 330 -6.20 -42.24 1.92
N ILE A 331 -7.28 -41.49 1.71
CA ILE A 331 -8.30 -41.82 0.71
C ILE A 331 -7.75 -41.46 -0.67
N PRO A 332 -7.78 -42.39 -1.65
CA PRO A 332 -7.28 -42.14 -2.99
C PRO A 332 -7.88 -40.87 -3.63
N ALA A 333 -7.05 -40.05 -4.26
CA ALA A 333 -7.43 -38.74 -4.77
C ALA A 333 -8.54 -38.81 -5.85
N ASP A 334 -8.60 -39.89 -6.61
CA ASP A 334 -9.63 -40.19 -7.61
C ASP A 334 -11.01 -40.40 -6.96
N GLN A 335 -11.07 -41.00 -5.77
CA GLN A 335 -12.31 -41.20 -5.01
C GLN A 335 -12.83 -39.91 -4.37
N LEU A 336 -11.97 -38.90 -4.20
CA LEU A 336 -12.30 -37.62 -3.57
C LEU A 336 -12.89 -36.58 -4.54
N GLN A 337 -13.14 -36.95 -5.80
CA GLN A 337 -13.65 -36.05 -6.84
C GLN A 337 -15.18 -35.82 -6.76
N THR A 338 -15.73 -35.68 -5.55
CA THR A 338 -17.16 -35.45 -5.31
C THR A 338 -17.46 -34.63 -4.05
N LEU A 339 -18.53 -33.83 -4.08
CA LEU A 339 -19.08 -33.13 -2.92
C LEU A 339 -19.82 -34.07 -1.95
N ALA A 340 -20.09 -35.31 -2.36
CA ALA A 340 -20.80 -36.28 -1.54
C ALA A 340 -20.07 -36.62 -0.23
N TRP A 341 -18.74 -36.46 -0.17
CA TRP A 341 -17.97 -36.62 1.07
C TRP A 341 -18.41 -35.69 2.21
N LEU A 342 -19.13 -34.61 1.92
CA LEU A 342 -19.68 -33.70 2.93
C LEU A 342 -20.96 -34.24 3.60
N THR A 343 -21.45 -35.42 3.18
CA THR A 343 -22.54 -36.15 3.85
C THR A 343 -22.04 -37.32 4.69
N ALA A 344 -20.75 -37.65 4.65
CA ALA A 344 -20.17 -38.78 5.39
C ALA A 344 -19.81 -38.36 6.83
N PRO A 345 -20.62 -38.75 7.84
CA PRO A 345 -20.47 -38.24 9.21
C PRO A 345 -19.20 -38.72 9.90
N GLU A 346 -18.64 -39.87 9.49
CA GLU A 346 -17.51 -40.53 10.18
C GLU A 346 -16.25 -39.67 10.29
N PHE A 347 -16.11 -38.66 9.43
CA PHE A 347 -14.86 -37.92 9.23
C PHE A 347 -14.89 -36.49 9.76
N LEU A 348 -16.07 -35.94 10.02
CA LEU A 348 -16.21 -34.50 10.30
C LEU A 348 -15.50 -34.11 11.61
N GLU A 349 -15.74 -34.85 12.69
CA GLU A 349 -15.14 -34.54 13.99
C GLU A 349 -13.61 -34.66 13.95
N SER A 350 -13.09 -35.77 13.42
CA SER A 350 -11.64 -35.98 13.26
C SER A 350 -10.97 -34.86 12.46
N TYR A 351 -11.61 -34.34 11.40
CA TYR A 351 -11.08 -33.21 10.66
C TYR A 351 -11.02 -31.93 11.53
N LEU A 352 -12.06 -31.66 12.32
CA LEU A 352 -12.10 -30.48 13.19
C LEU A 352 -11.06 -30.57 14.31
N ASP A 353 -10.80 -31.77 14.80
CA ASP A 353 -9.79 -32.05 15.83
C ASP A 353 -8.38 -31.87 15.27
N TRP A 354 -8.12 -32.44 14.10
CA TRP A 354 -6.87 -32.21 13.37
C TRP A 354 -6.65 -30.72 13.08
N MET A 355 -7.71 -29.98 12.72
CA MET A 355 -7.62 -28.53 12.54
C MET A 355 -7.31 -27.79 13.85
N LYS A 356 -7.88 -28.23 14.98
CA LYS A 356 -7.55 -27.71 16.32
C LYS A 356 -6.08 -27.98 16.64
N GLU A 357 -5.59 -29.19 16.45
CA GLU A 357 -4.19 -29.55 16.72
C GLU A 357 -3.22 -28.73 15.86
N ARG A 358 -3.52 -28.64 14.56
CA ARG A 358 -2.73 -27.86 13.60
C ARG A 358 -2.67 -26.37 13.96
N ILE A 359 -3.80 -25.77 14.33
CA ILE A 359 -3.90 -24.33 14.62
C ILE A 359 -3.64 -24.02 16.11
N GLY A 360 -3.67 -25.02 16.98
CA GLY A 360 -3.57 -24.93 18.45
C GLY A 360 -4.88 -24.57 19.15
N VAL A 361 -5.88 -24.05 18.44
CA VAL A 361 -7.15 -23.60 19.03
C VAL A 361 -8.32 -23.87 18.08
N ARG A 362 -9.50 -24.15 18.63
CA ARG A 362 -10.76 -24.07 17.89
C ARG A 362 -11.14 -22.60 17.78
N ASN A 363 -11.40 -22.13 16.56
CA ASN A 363 -11.75 -20.73 16.32
C ASN A 363 -13.05 -20.63 15.53
N GLN A 364 -13.51 -19.41 15.27
CA GLN A 364 -14.78 -19.15 14.57
C GLN A 364 -14.92 -19.87 13.22
N LYS A 365 -13.83 -20.24 12.55
CA LYS A 365 -13.88 -21.02 11.29
C LYS A 365 -14.48 -22.42 11.49
N THR A 366 -14.28 -23.04 12.66
CA THR A 366 -14.89 -24.33 13.03
C THR A 366 -16.40 -24.23 12.97
N THR A 367 -16.99 -23.26 13.68
CA THR A 367 -18.44 -23.02 13.67
C THR A 367 -18.95 -22.62 12.28
N GLN A 368 -18.17 -21.86 11.52
CA GLN A 368 -18.55 -21.48 10.14
C GLN A 368 -18.58 -22.69 9.20
N PHE A 369 -17.67 -23.64 9.37
CA PHE A 369 -17.63 -24.87 8.57
C PHE A 369 -18.78 -25.82 8.95
N LEU A 370 -19.06 -26.00 10.23
CA LEU A 370 -20.24 -26.73 10.72
C LEU A 370 -21.54 -26.14 10.17
N ALA A 371 -21.71 -24.82 10.29
CA ALA A 371 -22.89 -24.13 9.74
C ALA A 371 -22.99 -24.25 8.21
N PHE A 372 -21.85 -24.32 7.51
CA PHE A 372 -21.82 -24.54 6.07
C PHE A 372 -22.30 -25.96 5.72
N ILE A 373 -21.78 -27.01 6.37
CA ILE A 373 -22.21 -28.40 6.17
C ILE A 373 -23.69 -28.54 6.51
N ALA A 374 -24.14 -28.05 7.66
CA ALA A 374 -25.54 -28.05 8.06
C ALA A 374 -26.44 -27.40 6.99
N SER A 375 -25.96 -26.37 6.29
CA SER A 375 -26.71 -25.72 5.20
C SER A 375 -26.82 -26.56 3.92
N LEU A 376 -25.92 -27.54 3.72
CA LEU A 376 -25.90 -28.45 2.59
C LEU A 376 -26.82 -29.65 2.80
N VAL A 377 -26.86 -30.19 4.02
CA VAL A 377 -27.61 -31.41 4.37
C VAL A 377 -29.00 -31.15 4.96
N ARG A 378 -29.37 -29.88 5.20
CA ARG A 378 -30.68 -29.53 5.77
C ARG A 378 -31.87 -30.11 4.98
N PRO A 379 -32.85 -30.76 5.66
CA PRO A 379 -34.06 -31.24 5.02
C PRO A 379 -34.77 -30.19 4.17
N LYS A 380 -35.31 -30.62 3.03
CA LYS A 380 -36.08 -29.83 2.04
C LYS A 380 -35.30 -28.75 1.29
N PHE A 381 -34.26 -28.16 1.87
CA PHE A 381 -33.59 -26.97 1.31
C PHE A 381 -32.10 -27.15 1.06
N GLY A 382 -31.46 -28.15 1.66
CA GLY A 382 -30.05 -28.44 1.49
C GLY A 382 -29.75 -28.82 0.04
N TYR A 383 -28.60 -28.39 -0.48
CA TYR A 383 -28.19 -28.77 -1.83
C TYR A 383 -27.91 -30.28 -1.91
N LEU A 384 -27.15 -30.81 -0.94
CA LEU A 384 -26.83 -32.24 -0.89
C LEU A 384 -28.10 -33.04 -0.58
N TRP A 385 -28.95 -32.61 0.35
CA TRP A 385 -30.25 -33.24 0.62
C TRP A 385 -31.06 -33.53 -0.65
N GLN A 386 -31.08 -32.59 -1.61
CA GLN A 386 -31.86 -32.68 -2.84
C GLN A 386 -31.11 -33.31 -4.02
N SER A 387 -29.87 -33.75 -3.82
CA SER A 387 -28.97 -34.24 -4.87
C SER A 387 -28.63 -35.72 -4.71
N GLU A 388 -29.66 -36.58 -4.57
CA GLU A 388 -29.53 -38.02 -4.31
C GLU A 388 -28.63 -38.77 -5.31
N LYS A 389 -28.61 -38.32 -6.57
CA LYS A 389 -27.71 -38.83 -7.61
C LYS A 389 -26.22 -38.77 -7.26
N LEU A 390 -25.82 -38.01 -6.25
CA LEU A 390 -24.44 -37.94 -5.78
C LEU A 390 -24.04 -39.14 -4.92
N LEU A 391 -24.99 -39.93 -4.40
CA LEU A 391 -24.68 -41.15 -3.63
C LEU A 391 -23.82 -42.12 -4.44
N THR A 392 -24.11 -42.29 -5.74
CA THR A 392 -23.36 -43.18 -6.63
C THR A 392 -21.92 -42.74 -6.90
N THR A 393 -21.56 -41.53 -6.46
CA THR A 393 -20.20 -41.00 -6.59
C THR A 393 -19.35 -41.23 -5.34
N LEU A 394 -19.95 -41.71 -4.24
CA LEU A 394 -19.21 -42.19 -3.08
C LEU A 394 -18.73 -43.63 -3.30
N PRO A 395 -17.55 -44.00 -2.77
CA PRO A 395 -17.15 -45.39 -2.73
C PRO A 395 -18.15 -46.24 -1.95
N GLY A 396 -18.36 -47.50 -2.36
CA GLY A 396 -19.37 -48.39 -1.80
C GLY A 396 -19.30 -48.56 -0.27
N ALA A 397 -18.10 -48.47 0.30
CA ALA A 397 -17.87 -48.53 1.74
C ALA A 397 -18.57 -47.41 2.54
N TYR A 398 -18.90 -46.29 1.88
CA TYR A 398 -19.49 -45.09 2.49
C TYR A 398 -20.91 -44.80 1.96
N SER A 399 -21.50 -45.76 1.24
CA SER A 399 -22.83 -45.68 0.63
C SER A 399 -23.78 -46.75 1.17
N SER A 400 -23.57 -47.22 2.41
CA SER A 400 -24.35 -48.30 3.03
C SER A 400 -25.76 -47.86 3.44
N ASP A 401 -25.91 -46.59 3.81
CA ASP A 401 -27.18 -45.97 4.21
C ASP A 401 -27.87 -45.29 3.02
N THR A 402 -29.18 -45.03 3.16
CA THR A 402 -29.90 -44.17 2.21
C THR A 402 -29.32 -42.75 2.24
N TRP A 403 -29.38 -42.04 1.11
CA TRP A 403 -28.83 -40.69 0.99
C TRP A 403 -29.42 -39.70 2.01
N GLN A 404 -30.71 -39.82 2.28
CA GLN A 404 -31.43 -39.01 3.26
C GLN A 404 -30.95 -39.33 4.67
N ALA A 405 -30.78 -40.61 5.04
CA ALA A 405 -30.26 -41.00 6.34
C ALA A 405 -28.83 -40.47 6.58
N LEU A 406 -27.96 -40.52 5.56
CA LEU A 406 -26.61 -39.90 5.64
C LEU A 406 -26.70 -38.40 5.93
N CYS A 407 -27.58 -37.69 5.22
CA CYS A 407 -27.78 -36.26 5.43
C CYS A 407 -28.36 -35.93 6.83
N GLU A 408 -29.30 -36.73 7.35
CA GLU A 408 -29.87 -36.56 8.69
C GLU A 408 -28.81 -36.75 9.77
N ARG A 409 -28.07 -37.87 9.74
CA ARG A 409 -26.97 -38.14 10.68
C ARG A 409 -25.90 -37.05 10.64
N GLN A 410 -25.55 -36.59 9.43
CA GLN A 410 -24.58 -35.50 9.27
C GLN A 410 -25.09 -34.19 9.87
N LEU A 411 -26.38 -33.89 9.73
CA LEU A 411 -26.99 -32.69 10.32
C LEU A 411 -26.98 -32.77 11.85
N GLU A 412 -27.42 -33.89 12.41
CA GLU A 412 -27.41 -34.14 13.86
C GLU A 412 -26.01 -33.97 14.43
N LEU A 413 -24.99 -34.55 13.78
CA LEU A 413 -23.60 -34.40 14.18
C LEU A 413 -23.17 -32.92 14.16
N THR A 414 -23.55 -32.14 13.14
CA THR A 414 -23.19 -30.71 13.11
C THR A 414 -23.81 -29.91 14.25
N GLU A 415 -25.02 -30.27 14.69
CA GLU A 415 -25.72 -29.63 15.81
C GLU A 415 -25.07 -30.00 17.15
N GLN A 416 -24.79 -31.29 17.35
CA GLN A 416 -24.07 -31.79 18.53
C GLN A 416 -22.69 -31.14 18.68
N LEU A 417 -21.88 -31.14 17.61
CA LEU A 417 -20.54 -30.53 17.63
C LEU A 417 -20.60 -29.01 17.83
N THR A 418 -21.61 -28.33 17.28
CA THR A 418 -21.78 -26.88 17.51
C THR A 418 -22.07 -26.59 18.98
N SER A 419 -22.89 -27.41 19.63
CA SER A 419 -23.18 -27.30 21.06
C SER A 419 -21.96 -27.63 21.91
N ALA A 420 -21.30 -28.76 21.63
CA ALA A 420 -20.14 -29.24 22.38
C ALA A 420 -18.97 -28.24 22.33
N TYR A 421 -18.69 -27.67 21.15
CA TYR A 421 -17.56 -26.76 20.97
C TYR A 421 -17.85 -25.31 21.36
N HIS A 422 -19.07 -24.96 21.79
CA HIS A 422 -19.43 -23.57 22.06
C HIS A 422 -18.49 -22.89 23.07
N GLY A 423 -18.10 -23.60 24.14
CA GLY A 423 -17.19 -23.11 25.17
C GLY A 423 -15.70 -23.15 24.81
N GLU A 424 -15.34 -23.78 23.69
CA GLU A 424 -13.95 -23.95 23.24
C GLU A 424 -13.56 -22.97 22.11
N ILE A 425 -14.49 -22.15 21.64
CA ILE A 425 -14.20 -21.21 20.55
C ILE A 425 -13.38 -20.03 21.08
N GLU A 426 -12.10 -20.02 20.71
CA GLU A 426 -11.15 -18.98 21.05
C GLU A 426 -10.85 -18.05 19.86
N VAL A 427 -10.48 -16.83 20.19
CA VAL A 427 -10.02 -15.84 19.21
C VAL A 427 -8.57 -16.15 18.86
N SER A 428 -8.32 -16.54 17.60
CA SER A 428 -6.98 -16.98 17.16
C SER A 428 -5.91 -15.88 17.16
N ARG A 429 -6.30 -14.61 17.20
CA ARG A 429 -5.39 -13.46 17.27
C ARG A 429 -6.08 -12.23 17.84
N ASP A 430 -5.36 -11.44 18.61
CA ASP A 430 -5.80 -10.10 18.98
C ASP A 430 -5.67 -9.16 17.76
N SER A 431 -6.79 -8.59 17.31
CA SER A 431 -6.77 -7.62 16.19
C SER A 431 -6.10 -6.30 16.54
N PHE A 432 -5.98 -5.98 17.84
CA PHE A 432 -5.33 -4.77 18.33
C PHE A 432 -3.81 -4.93 18.49
N GLU A 433 -3.30 -6.15 18.62
CA GLU A 433 -1.87 -6.40 18.85
C GLU A 433 -0.95 -5.62 17.88
N PRO A 434 -1.17 -5.60 16.54
CA PRO A 434 -0.30 -4.87 15.62
C PRO A 434 -0.35 -3.34 15.75
N ILE A 435 -1.36 -2.81 16.44
CA ILE A 435 -1.60 -1.37 16.63
C ILE A 435 -1.63 -0.98 18.10
N ARG A 436 -1.22 -1.88 19.00
CA ARG A 436 -1.37 -1.71 20.45
C ARG A 436 -0.68 -0.44 20.93
N SER A 437 0.56 -0.21 20.47
CA SER A 437 1.34 0.99 20.78
C SER A 437 0.67 2.29 20.32
N ILE A 438 -0.19 2.23 19.29
CA ILE A 438 -0.91 3.39 18.77
C ILE A 438 -2.19 3.64 19.57
N VAL A 439 -2.99 2.59 19.80
CA VAL A 439 -4.28 2.73 20.50
C VAL A 439 -4.11 3.03 21.99
N GLN A 440 -2.95 2.74 22.57
CA GLN A 440 -2.59 3.09 23.94
C GLN A 440 -2.21 4.56 24.11
N LEU A 441 -1.90 5.29 23.02
CA LEU A 441 -1.66 6.74 23.12
C LEU A 441 -2.89 7.45 23.67
N SER A 442 -2.68 8.58 24.33
CA SER A 442 -3.75 9.49 24.73
C SER A 442 -4.52 10.00 23.50
N GLN A 443 -3.81 10.24 22.40
CA GLN A 443 -4.35 10.67 21.11
C GLN A 443 -3.87 9.74 19.98
N PRO A 444 -4.51 8.58 19.72
CA PRO A 444 -4.04 7.62 18.71
C PRO A 444 -3.93 8.18 17.29
N MET A 445 -4.70 9.22 16.95
CA MET A 445 -4.62 9.90 15.65
C MET A 445 -3.30 10.63 15.42
N GLU A 446 -2.54 11.02 16.46
CA GLU A 446 -1.27 11.72 16.30
C GLU A 446 -0.24 10.88 15.54
N ALA A 447 -0.20 9.57 15.79
CA ALA A 447 0.65 8.65 15.03
C ALA A 447 0.33 8.66 13.53
N MET A 448 -0.94 8.88 13.16
CA MET A 448 -1.37 8.97 11.76
C MET A 448 -1.02 10.32 11.14
N VAL A 449 -1.08 11.40 11.92
CA VAL A 449 -0.65 12.73 11.48
C VAL A 449 0.86 12.76 11.24
N ASP A 450 1.65 12.19 12.14
CA ASP A 450 3.12 12.05 11.98
C ASP A 450 3.46 11.19 10.75
N MET A 451 2.76 10.06 10.56
CA MET A 451 2.88 9.24 9.34
C MET A 451 2.67 10.08 8.07
N ILE A 452 1.61 10.89 8.02
CA ILE A 452 1.31 11.76 6.88
C ILE A 452 2.43 12.79 6.67
N ALA A 453 2.92 13.41 7.74
CA ALA A 453 4.01 14.38 7.66
C ALA A 453 5.29 13.75 7.08
N ARG A 454 5.65 12.54 7.53
CA ARG A 454 6.80 11.78 7.00
C ARG A 454 6.59 11.35 5.55
N MET A 455 5.37 10.96 5.18
CA MET A 455 5.02 10.68 3.79
C MET A 455 5.19 11.92 2.91
N ARG A 456 4.83 13.12 3.41
CA ARG A 456 5.03 14.40 2.73
C ARG A 456 6.50 14.77 2.59
N ALA A 457 7.29 14.61 3.65
CA ALA A 457 8.73 14.84 3.61
C ALA A 457 9.45 13.93 2.59
N ASN A 458 8.93 12.71 2.39
CA ASN A 458 9.44 11.74 1.42
C ASN A 458 8.78 11.84 0.04
N ARG A 459 8.24 13.01 -0.33
CA ARG A 459 7.72 13.27 -1.68
C ARG A 459 8.83 13.03 -2.72
N PRO A 460 8.58 12.27 -3.80
CA PRO A 460 9.58 12.03 -4.83
C PRO A 460 10.06 13.32 -5.49
N VAL A 461 11.37 13.53 -5.51
CA VAL A 461 12.06 14.63 -6.21
C VAL A 461 12.79 14.02 -7.40
N GLY A 462 12.23 14.15 -8.61
CA GLY A 462 12.79 13.51 -9.81
C GLY A 462 12.22 12.12 -10.16
N GLY A 463 12.57 11.64 -11.35
CA GLY A 463 12.28 10.28 -11.83
C GLY A 463 11.07 10.18 -12.77
N ALA A 464 10.62 8.95 -13.04
CA ALA A 464 9.49 8.73 -13.93
C ALA A 464 8.19 9.33 -13.33
N PRO A 465 7.35 10.04 -14.11
CA PRO A 465 6.12 10.69 -13.61
C PRO A 465 5.18 9.76 -12.84
N SER A 466 5.16 8.47 -13.19
CA SER A 466 4.38 7.46 -12.49
C SER A 466 4.77 7.28 -11.01
N ILE A 467 5.99 7.60 -10.60
CA ILE A 467 6.45 7.49 -9.20
C ILE A 467 5.76 8.55 -8.34
N ALA A 468 5.79 9.81 -8.77
CA ALA A 468 5.07 10.90 -8.09
C ALA A 468 3.56 10.63 -8.06
N ALA A 469 3.01 10.04 -9.14
CA ALA A 469 1.60 9.70 -9.19
C ALA A 469 1.20 8.58 -8.21
N LEU A 470 2.03 7.54 -8.07
CA LEU A 470 1.82 6.48 -7.07
C LEU A 470 1.94 7.02 -5.64
N TRP A 471 2.88 7.93 -5.38
CA TRP A 471 3.00 8.60 -4.08
C TRP A 471 1.75 9.45 -3.76
N SER A 472 1.28 10.26 -4.72
CA SER A 472 0.09 11.10 -4.53
C SER A 472 -1.18 10.27 -4.31
N ARG A 473 -1.31 9.15 -5.03
CA ARG A 473 -2.36 8.14 -4.79
C ARG A 473 -2.33 7.61 -3.37
N ASP A 474 -1.15 7.22 -2.88
CA ASP A 474 -0.98 6.65 -1.55
C ASP A 474 -1.27 7.69 -0.44
N MET A 475 -0.91 8.96 -0.65
CA MET A 475 -1.26 10.07 0.23
C MET A 475 -2.79 10.25 0.33
N ALA A 476 -3.47 10.32 -0.82
CA ALA A 476 -4.93 10.43 -0.87
C ALA A 476 -5.61 9.22 -0.22
N LEU A 477 -5.08 8.00 -0.44
CA LEU A 477 -5.59 6.77 0.16
C LEU A 477 -5.54 6.82 1.70
N ILE A 478 -4.38 7.12 2.27
CA ILE A 478 -4.20 7.14 3.74
C ILE A 478 -5.10 8.20 4.37
N LYS A 479 -5.19 9.39 3.79
CA LYS A 479 -6.07 10.44 4.29
C LYS A 479 -7.56 10.10 4.18
N LEU A 480 -7.97 9.45 3.09
CA LEU A 480 -9.35 8.97 2.95
C LEU A 480 -9.68 7.87 3.96
N LEU A 481 -8.74 6.96 4.26
CA LEU A 481 -8.93 5.92 5.28
C LEU A 481 -9.09 6.48 6.69
N LEU A 482 -8.43 7.60 6.99
CA LEU A 482 -8.56 8.28 8.29
C LEU A 482 -9.86 9.07 8.38
N SER A 483 -10.20 9.80 7.31
CA SER A 483 -11.41 10.60 7.22
C SER A 483 -12.68 9.75 7.21
N ASN A 484 -12.68 8.69 6.40
CA ASN A 484 -13.81 7.82 6.16
C ASN A 484 -13.29 6.38 6.26
N PRO A 485 -13.29 5.75 7.45
CA PRO A 485 -12.66 4.45 7.70
C PRO A 485 -13.47 3.29 7.09
N LEU A 486 -13.58 3.30 5.77
CA LEU A 486 -14.31 2.35 4.96
C LEU A 486 -13.58 1.00 4.91
N ARG A 487 -14.33 -0.08 4.71
CA ARG A 487 -13.75 -1.41 4.54
C ARG A 487 -12.93 -1.48 3.24
N LYS A 488 -11.84 -2.26 3.22
CA LYS A 488 -10.93 -2.46 2.06
C LYS A 488 -11.67 -2.52 0.73
N ARG A 489 -12.71 -3.36 0.64
CA ARG A 489 -13.48 -3.55 -0.59
C ARG A 489 -14.15 -2.26 -1.05
N ASN A 490 -14.76 -1.50 -0.16
CA ASN A 490 -15.43 -0.26 -0.53
C ASN A 490 -14.43 0.75 -1.10
N VAL A 491 -13.29 0.92 -0.43
CA VAL A 491 -12.22 1.83 -0.88
C VAL A 491 -11.67 1.41 -2.25
N ALA A 492 -11.44 0.11 -2.46
CA ALA A 492 -10.93 -0.41 -3.73
C ALA A 492 -11.91 -0.21 -4.90
N HIS A 493 -13.21 -0.05 -4.63
CA HIS A 493 -14.26 0.13 -5.65
C HIS A 493 -14.75 1.56 -5.78
N LEU A 494 -14.23 2.50 -4.97
CA LEU A 494 -14.64 3.90 -5.04
C LEU A 494 -14.49 4.41 -6.47
N THR A 495 -15.52 5.07 -6.97
CA THR A 495 -15.48 5.72 -8.29
C THR A 495 -15.42 7.24 -8.19
N TRP A 496 -14.83 7.87 -9.20
CA TRP A 496 -14.81 9.31 -9.39
C TRP A 496 -15.06 9.64 -10.85
N ARG A 497 -15.91 10.65 -11.08
CA ARG A 497 -16.20 11.22 -12.40
C ARG A 497 -16.22 12.73 -12.29
N ALA A 498 -15.77 13.41 -13.34
CA ALA A 498 -15.70 14.87 -13.38
C ALA A 498 -17.08 15.56 -13.33
N ASP A 499 -18.14 14.84 -13.71
CA ASP A 499 -19.54 15.30 -13.67
C ASP A 499 -20.21 15.16 -12.28
N ASN A 500 -19.44 14.82 -11.23
CA ASN A 500 -19.93 14.56 -9.88
C ASN A 500 -20.92 13.38 -9.73
N THR A 501 -21.05 12.50 -10.72
CA THR A 501 -21.87 11.27 -10.61
C THR A 501 -21.12 10.08 -9.98
N GLY A 502 -19.83 10.25 -9.70
CA GLY A 502 -18.99 9.29 -8.99
C GLY A 502 -19.36 9.15 -7.50
N GLU A 503 -18.78 8.16 -6.84
CA GLU A 503 -18.96 7.96 -5.39
C GLU A 503 -18.14 8.95 -4.56
N LEU A 504 -16.93 9.30 -5.01
CA LEU A 504 -16.18 10.43 -4.50
C LEU A 504 -16.55 11.66 -5.35
N TYR A 505 -17.10 12.69 -4.72
CA TYR A 505 -17.64 13.85 -5.42
C TYR A 505 -17.40 15.14 -4.63
N GLN A 506 -17.55 16.28 -5.30
CA GLN A 506 -17.45 17.61 -4.71
C GLN A 506 -18.83 18.28 -4.72
N ARG A 507 -19.23 18.89 -3.61
CA ARG A 507 -20.45 19.71 -3.52
C ARG A 507 -20.21 21.12 -4.06
N GLY A 508 -21.28 21.88 -4.27
CA GLY A 508 -21.21 23.25 -4.81
C GLY A 508 -20.39 24.22 -3.95
N ASP A 509 -20.22 23.94 -2.66
CA ASP A 509 -19.37 24.69 -1.72
C ASP A 509 -17.88 24.30 -1.79
N GLY A 510 -17.50 23.39 -2.69
CA GLY A 510 -16.14 22.87 -2.82
C GLY A 510 -15.77 21.77 -1.82
N SER A 511 -16.68 21.38 -0.92
CA SER A 511 -16.41 20.30 0.03
C SER A 511 -16.43 18.93 -0.65
N TRP A 512 -15.51 18.05 -0.27
CA TRP A 512 -15.44 16.68 -0.80
C TRP A 512 -16.26 15.72 0.06
N TRP A 513 -16.97 14.79 -0.59
CA TRP A 513 -17.88 13.83 0.03
C TRP A 513 -17.75 12.45 -0.59
N ILE A 514 -18.13 11.41 0.18
CA ILE A 514 -18.23 10.04 -0.30
C ILE A 514 -19.68 9.57 -0.19
N ARG A 515 -20.27 9.23 -1.33
CA ARG A 515 -21.59 8.62 -1.45
C ARG A 515 -21.48 7.16 -1.89
N ILE A 516 -21.89 6.22 -1.04
CA ILE A 516 -21.90 4.79 -1.38
C ILE A 516 -23.31 4.23 -1.19
N PRO A 517 -23.92 3.62 -2.23
CA PRO A 517 -25.23 3.00 -2.10
C PRO A 517 -25.18 1.79 -1.17
N LYS A 518 -26.24 1.61 -0.40
CA LYS A 518 -26.47 0.48 0.51
C LYS A 518 -26.18 -0.89 -0.12
N SER A 519 -26.48 -1.06 -1.40
CA SER A 519 -26.26 -2.29 -2.17
C SER A 519 -24.80 -2.74 -2.21
N LYS A 520 -23.84 -1.82 -2.09
CA LYS A 520 -22.40 -2.09 -2.10
C LYS A 520 -21.83 -2.46 -0.74
N PHE A 521 -22.57 -2.26 0.36
CA PHE A 521 -22.13 -2.68 1.70
C PHE A 521 -22.44 -4.15 1.99
N LYS A 522 -21.49 -4.83 2.66
CA LYS A 522 -21.67 -6.19 3.20
C LYS A 522 -22.92 -6.29 4.09
N ASN A 523 -23.19 -5.24 4.88
CA ASN A 523 -24.24 -5.19 5.88
C ASN A 523 -25.47 -4.40 5.41
N ARG A 524 -25.92 -4.56 4.15
CA ARG A 524 -27.11 -3.85 3.65
C ARG A 524 -28.34 -4.03 4.54
N ASN A 525 -28.57 -5.20 5.13
CA ASN A 525 -29.73 -5.41 6.02
C ASN A 525 -29.38 -5.12 7.50
N GLY A 526 -28.26 -4.44 7.76
CA GLY A 526 -27.67 -4.23 9.08
C GLY A 526 -27.44 -2.75 9.37
N ALA A 527 -26.28 -2.42 9.95
CA ALA A 527 -25.88 -1.05 10.33
C ALA A 527 -26.02 0.01 9.23
N ALA A 528 -25.90 -0.41 7.96
CA ALA A 528 -26.00 0.50 6.82
C ALA A 528 -27.40 1.13 6.65
N GLY A 529 -28.40 0.71 7.45
CA GLY A 529 -29.73 1.32 7.49
C GLY A 529 -30.45 1.34 6.14
N ASP A 530 -31.54 2.10 6.02
CA ASP A 530 -32.17 2.44 4.74
C ASP A 530 -31.54 3.66 4.06
N SER A 531 -30.58 4.29 4.72
CA SER A 531 -29.87 5.48 4.24
C SER A 531 -28.68 5.16 3.33
N VAL A 532 -28.50 5.95 2.29
CA VAL A 532 -27.25 6.00 1.52
C VAL A 532 -26.13 6.51 2.43
N TYR A 533 -24.96 5.87 2.41
CA TYR A 533 -23.78 6.43 3.08
C TYR A 533 -23.40 7.69 2.31
N ASP A 534 -23.57 8.87 2.90
CA ASP A 534 -23.18 10.15 2.31
C ASP A 534 -22.51 10.98 3.40
N CYS A 535 -21.17 10.97 3.41
CA CYS A 535 -20.37 11.56 4.48
C CYS A 535 -19.29 12.47 3.93
N GLY A 536 -19.07 13.60 4.61
CA GLY A 536 -18.01 14.53 4.28
C GLY A 536 -16.64 13.89 4.43
N VAL A 537 -15.71 14.31 3.58
CA VAL A 537 -14.29 14.05 3.71
C VAL A 537 -13.67 15.20 4.48
N GLN A 538 -12.78 14.90 5.42
CA GLN A 538 -12.09 15.89 6.23
C GLN A 538 -11.22 16.79 5.33
N GLN A 539 -11.28 18.11 5.60
CA GLN A 539 -10.72 19.15 4.74
C GLN A 539 -9.23 19.02 4.42
N SER A 540 -8.43 18.48 5.34
CA SER A 540 -6.99 18.27 5.11
C SER A 540 -6.70 17.27 3.99
N ALA A 541 -7.67 16.44 3.59
CA ALA A 541 -7.52 15.50 2.50
C ALA A 541 -7.85 16.11 1.13
N TRP A 542 -8.62 17.20 1.07
CA TRP A 542 -9.16 17.75 -0.19
C TRP A 542 -8.06 18.07 -1.20
N ARG A 543 -6.99 18.73 -0.74
CA ARG A 543 -5.87 19.08 -1.61
C ARG A 543 -5.17 17.86 -2.19
N ASP A 544 -4.92 16.84 -1.37
CA ASP A 544 -4.24 15.63 -1.82
C ASP A 544 -5.13 14.81 -2.75
N ILE A 545 -6.45 14.82 -2.52
CA ILE A 545 -7.46 14.24 -3.42
C ILE A 545 -7.44 14.96 -4.77
N GLU A 546 -7.50 16.29 -4.78
CA GLU A 546 -7.47 17.09 -6.02
C GLU A 546 -6.16 16.92 -6.77
N SER A 547 -5.02 17.00 -6.07
CA SER A 547 -3.71 16.75 -6.65
C SER A 547 -3.65 15.36 -7.27
N TYR A 548 -4.14 14.35 -6.56
CA TYR A 548 -4.21 13.00 -7.09
C TYR A 548 -5.10 12.91 -8.33
N LEU A 549 -6.38 13.25 -8.21
CA LEU A 549 -7.37 13.02 -9.26
C LEU A 549 -7.12 13.84 -10.53
N LEU A 550 -6.68 15.10 -10.38
CA LEU A 550 -6.61 16.05 -11.49
C LEU A 550 -5.21 16.11 -12.11
N VAL A 551 -4.15 15.85 -11.36
CA VAL A 551 -2.76 15.98 -11.84
C VAL A 551 -2.09 14.62 -12.04
N HIS A 552 -2.30 13.69 -11.10
CA HIS A 552 -1.50 12.47 -11.02
C HIS A 552 -2.21 11.22 -11.55
N ARG A 553 -3.51 11.08 -11.33
CA ARG A 553 -4.33 9.97 -11.80
C ARG A 553 -4.32 9.87 -13.33
N PRO A 554 -4.36 10.96 -14.12
CA PRO A 554 -4.23 10.87 -15.58
C PRO A 554 -2.92 10.21 -16.04
N VAL A 555 -1.82 10.35 -15.28
CA VAL A 555 -0.53 9.71 -15.57
C VAL A 555 -0.60 8.17 -15.42
N LEU A 556 -1.51 7.67 -14.59
CA LEU A 556 -1.72 6.23 -14.36
C LEU A 556 -2.81 5.65 -15.27
N LEU A 557 -3.61 6.50 -15.91
CA LEU A 557 -4.79 6.11 -16.67
C LEU A 557 -4.38 5.63 -18.07
N GLN A 558 -4.27 4.31 -18.26
CA GLN A 558 -4.03 3.70 -19.58
C GLN A 558 -5.30 3.38 -20.37
N PHE A 559 -6.40 3.09 -19.67
CA PHE A 559 -7.72 2.80 -20.24
C PHE A 559 -8.78 3.64 -19.54
N PRO A 560 -9.92 3.97 -20.18
CA PRO A 560 -11.04 4.61 -19.51
C PRO A 560 -11.44 3.84 -18.24
N SER A 561 -11.55 4.55 -17.12
CA SER A 561 -11.93 3.96 -15.85
C SER A 561 -12.50 5.01 -14.92
N ASP A 562 -13.53 4.63 -14.17
CA ASP A 562 -14.12 5.45 -13.12
C ASP A 562 -13.46 5.22 -11.76
N LEU A 563 -12.57 4.23 -11.61
CA LEU A 563 -11.99 3.89 -10.30
C LEU A 563 -11.14 5.04 -9.76
N VAL A 564 -11.36 5.45 -8.50
CA VAL A 564 -10.56 6.48 -7.83
C VAL A 564 -9.10 6.08 -7.85
N PHE A 565 -8.78 4.92 -7.27
CA PHE A 565 -7.39 4.47 -7.10
C PHE A 565 -6.96 3.55 -8.24
N LEU A 566 -6.05 4.06 -9.07
CA LEU A 566 -5.43 3.30 -10.15
C LEU A 566 -4.07 2.71 -9.72
N THR A 567 -3.77 1.53 -10.24
CA THR A 567 -2.43 0.94 -10.16
C THR A 567 -1.76 0.99 -11.53
N ARG A 568 -0.48 0.61 -11.58
CA ARG A 568 0.10 0.23 -12.87
C ARG A 568 -0.67 -0.96 -13.41
N VAL A 569 -1.05 -0.90 -14.68
CA VAL A 569 -1.73 -2.00 -15.35
C VAL A 569 -0.71 -3.12 -15.60
N GLU A 570 -1.12 -4.35 -15.34
CA GLU A 570 -0.29 -5.53 -15.59
C GLU A 570 -0.12 -5.78 -17.09
N ARG A 571 0.96 -6.46 -17.49
CA ARG A 571 1.18 -6.79 -18.90
C ARG A 571 0.03 -7.68 -19.40
N GLY A 572 -0.58 -7.29 -20.51
CA GLY A 572 -1.68 -8.03 -21.14
C GLY A 572 -3.08 -7.69 -20.62
N ALA A 573 -3.22 -6.82 -19.62
CA ALA A 573 -4.54 -6.36 -19.18
C ALA A 573 -5.15 -5.31 -20.13
N THR A 574 -6.46 -5.40 -20.33
CA THR A 574 -7.25 -4.57 -21.26
C THR A 574 -8.11 -3.51 -20.57
N SER A 575 -8.10 -3.48 -19.23
CA SER A 575 -8.88 -2.55 -18.43
C SER A 575 -8.26 -2.37 -17.04
N HIS A 576 -8.61 -1.26 -16.39
CA HIS A 576 -8.31 -1.08 -14.96
C HIS A 576 -9.26 -1.92 -14.11
N ARG A 577 -8.76 -2.38 -12.97
CA ARG A 577 -9.51 -3.19 -12.00
C ARG A 577 -9.37 -2.62 -10.59
N PRO A 578 -10.32 -2.92 -9.69
CA PRO A 578 -10.20 -2.57 -8.28
C PRO A 578 -8.84 -3.00 -7.71
N TRP A 579 -8.24 -2.15 -6.89
CA TRP A 579 -6.88 -2.37 -6.41
C TRP A 579 -6.80 -3.53 -5.40
N GLU A 580 -6.51 -4.73 -5.90
CA GLU A 580 -6.41 -5.96 -5.11
C GLU A 580 -5.38 -5.83 -3.97
N GLN A 581 -4.19 -5.32 -4.31
CA GLN A 581 -3.05 -5.19 -3.41
C GLN A 581 -3.12 -3.98 -2.47
N LEU A 582 -4.24 -3.26 -2.42
CA LEU A 582 -4.43 -2.08 -1.57
C LEU A 582 -4.08 -2.38 -0.10
N GLY A 583 -4.50 -3.54 0.41
CA GLY A 583 -4.21 -3.93 1.80
C GLY A 583 -2.72 -4.14 2.07
N ALA A 584 -2.00 -4.75 1.12
CA ALA A 584 -0.55 -4.97 1.22
C ALA A 584 0.22 -3.65 1.10
N GLN A 585 -0.26 -2.73 0.25
CA GLN A 585 0.33 -1.39 0.16
C GLN A 585 0.15 -0.61 1.46
N VAL A 586 -1.05 -0.61 2.06
CA VAL A 586 -1.29 0.06 3.35
C VAL A 586 -0.41 -0.53 4.45
N HIS A 587 -0.24 -1.85 4.49
CA HIS A 587 0.70 -2.50 5.40
C HIS A 587 2.15 -2.04 5.16
N THR A 588 2.56 -1.91 3.91
CA THR A 588 3.91 -1.44 3.56
C THR A 588 4.12 0.01 3.97
N LEU A 589 3.13 0.88 3.76
CA LEU A 589 3.20 2.29 4.14
C LEU A 589 3.25 2.46 5.66
N THR A 590 2.38 1.77 6.40
CA THR A 590 2.34 1.86 7.87
C THR A 590 3.63 1.33 8.49
N ALA A 591 4.16 0.19 8.01
CA ALA A 591 5.46 -0.32 8.45
C ALA A 591 6.62 0.62 8.15
N ARG A 592 6.52 1.44 7.10
CA ARG A 592 7.60 2.33 6.67
C ARG A 592 7.60 3.67 7.40
N TYR A 593 6.40 4.21 7.65
CA TYR A 593 6.23 5.61 8.05
C TYR A 593 5.76 5.78 9.49
N ILE A 594 5.35 4.71 10.18
CA ILE A 594 5.06 4.74 11.62
C ILE A 594 6.25 4.12 12.35
N PRO A 595 6.92 4.87 13.26
CA PRO A 595 8.01 4.32 14.06
C PRO A 595 7.58 3.04 14.78
N GLU A 596 8.48 2.06 14.83
CA GLU A 596 8.31 0.81 15.60
C GLU A 596 7.13 -0.07 15.17
N SER A 597 6.46 0.28 14.06
CA SER A 597 5.35 -0.51 13.53
C SER A 597 5.84 -1.66 12.65
N GLY A 598 5.36 -2.88 12.92
CA GLY A 598 5.47 -4.03 12.00
C GLY A 598 4.64 -3.89 10.73
N GLY A 599 3.77 -2.86 10.66
CA GLY A 599 2.78 -2.65 9.62
C GLY A 599 1.42 -3.23 9.95
N PHE A 600 0.38 -2.60 9.43
CA PHE A 600 -1.00 -3.04 9.59
C PHE A 600 -1.87 -2.68 8.38
N GLY A 601 -2.95 -3.43 8.19
CA GLY A 601 -3.84 -3.26 7.03
C GLY A 601 -4.96 -2.24 7.24
N VAL A 602 -5.78 -2.04 6.20
CA VAL A 602 -6.91 -1.10 6.16
C VAL A 602 -7.86 -1.19 7.36
N HIS A 603 -8.10 -2.40 7.90
CA HIS A 603 -9.05 -2.57 8.99
C HIS A 603 -8.60 -1.87 10.28
N ALA A 604 -7.29 -1.75 10.52
CA ALA A 604 -6.76 -1.10 11.71
C ALA A 604 -7.08 0.41 11.77
N PHE A 605 -7.25 1.08 10.63
CA PHE A 605 -7.73 2.47 10.60
C PHE A 605 -9.11 2.61 11.26
N ARG A 606 -9.97 1.60 11.14
CA ARG A 606 -11.27 1.59 11.84
C ARG A 606 -11.08 1.52 13.36
N HIS A 607 -10.15 0.70 13.83
CA HIS A 607 -9.84 0.61 15.26
C HIS A 607 -9.27 1.92 15.79
N ILE A 608 -8.26 2.48 15.11
CA ILE A 608 -7.61 3.75 15.51
C ILE A 608 -8.62 4.89 15.57
N VAL A 609 -9.47 5.06 14.55
CA VAL A 609 -10.50 6.11 14.52
C VAL A 609 -11.54 5.88 15.62
N ALA A 610 -12.00 4.64 15.82
CA ALA A 610 -12.97 4.32 16.87
C ALA A 610 -12.41 4.63 18.27
N THR A 611 -11.21 4.15 18.56
CA THR A 611 -10.53 4.41 19.84
C THR A 611 -10.32 5.90 20.06
N SER A 612 -9.91 6.64 19.03
CA SER A 612 -9.71 8.09 19.16
C SER A 612 -11.00 8.84 19.45
N ILE A 613 -12.13 8.43 18.85
CA ILE A 613 -13.44 8.98 19.17
C ILE A 613 -13.83 8.67 20.62
N LEU A 614 -13.57 7.45 21.10
CA LEU A 614 -13.93 7.05 22.47
C LEU A 614 -13.06 7.71 23.54
N LYS A 615 -11.79 8.00 23.23
CA LYS A 615 -10.87 8.74 24.12
C LYS A 615 -11.07 10.25 24.11
N ALA A 616 -11.71 10.79 23.07
CA ALA A 616 -11.99 12.21 22.97
C ALA A 616 -13.05 12.65 24.00
N ASP A 617 -12.96 13.90 24.45
CA ASP A 617 -13.98 14.48 25.33
C ASP A 617 -15.35 14.50 24.63
N GLY A 618 -16.40 14.04 25.33
CA GLY A 618 -17.73 13.82 24.76
C GLY A 618 -17.85 12.66 23.76
N GLY A 619 -16.82 11.82 23.65
CA GLY A 619 -16.80 10.60 22.84
C GLY A 619 -17.86 9.58 23.25
N THR A 620 -18.55 8.96 22.28
CA THR A 620 -19.53 7.90 22.58
C THR A 620 -19.47 6.74 21.58
N HIS A 621 -19.88 5.54 22.02
CA HIS A 621 -20.07 4.39 21.15
C HIS A 621 -21.02 4.67 19.98
N LYS A 622 -22.03 5.52 20.20
CA LYS A 622 -22.96 5.97 19.14
C LYS A 622 -22.27 6.80 18.07
N THR A 623 -21.40 7.72 18.47
CA THR A 623 -20.60 8.52 17.52
C THR A 623 -19.64 7.63 16.73
N ALA A 624 -18.90 6.76 17.42
CA ALA A 624 -18.00 5.81 16.77
C ALA A 624 -18.75 4.89 15.78
N ALA A 625 -19.90 4.33 16.17
CA ALA A 625 -20.73 3.49 15.32
C ALA A 625 -21.18 4.21 14.04
N ARG A 626 -21.60 5.48 14.14
CA ARG A 626 -21.97 6.30 12.99
C ARG A 626 -20.79 6.52 12.04
N VAL A 627 -19.62 6.90 12.55
CA VAL A 627 -18.40 7.11 11.74
C VAL A 627 -17.95 5.82 11.05
N LEU A 628 -18.01 4.69 11.75
CA LEU A 628 -17.64 3.39 11.22
C LEU A 628 -18.70 2.80 10.26
N ASN A 629 -19.90 3.38 10.18
CA ASN A 629 -21.06 2.77 9.55
C ASN A 629 -21.29 1.33 10.08
N ASP A 630 -21.38 1.21 11.40
CA ASP A 630 -21.58 -0.04 12.14
C ASP A 630 -22.69 0.07 13.21
N ARG A 631 -23.09 -1.05 13.82
CA ARG A 631 -24.10 -1.04 14.90
C ARG A 631 -23.43 -0.65 16.22
N VAL A 632 -24.15 0.09 17.07
CA VAL A 632 -23.66 0.48 18.41
C VAL A 632 -23.24 -0.76 19.23
N ALA A 633 -24.12 -1.76 19.31
CA ALA A 633 -23.81 -3.03 20.00
C ALA A 633 -22.57 -3.77 19.44
N THR A 634 -22.24 -3.58 18.16
CA THR A 634 -21.02 -4.14 17.58
C THR A 634 -19.78 -3.36 18.01
N VAL A 635 -19.90 -2.03 18.14
CA VAL A 635 -18.82 -1.19 18.66
C VAL A 635 -18.57 -1.48 20.14
N GLU A 636 -19.61 -1.46 20.98
CA GLU A 636 -19.51 -1.78 22.42
C GLU A 636 -18.76 -3.10 22.63
N LYS A 637 -19.28 -4.20 22.05
CA LYS A 637 -18.65 -5.52 22.12
C LYS A 637 -17.16 -5.54 21.73
N HIS A 638 -16.72 -4.68 20.80
CA HIS A 638 -15.36 -4.68 20.29
C HIS A 638 -14.42 -3.67 20.97
N TYR A 639 -14.94 -2.64 21.63
CA TYR A 639 -14.14 -1.53 22.15
C TYR A 639 -14.35 -1.21 23.63
N ASP A 640 -15.35 -1.81 24.31
CA ASP A 640 -15.62 -1.57 25.74
C ASP A 640 -14.37 -1.78 26.61
N GLY A 641 -13.58 -2.82 26.32
CA GLY A 641 -12.35 -3.13 27.07
C GLY A 641 -11.23 -2.09 26.97
N LEU A 642 -11.30 -1.15 26.01
CA LEU A 642 -10.34 -0.04 25.93
C LEU A 642 -10.64 1.04 26.97
N THR A 643 -11.89 1.13 27.43
CA THR A 643 -12.36 2.25 28.27
C THR A 643 -12.04 2.11 29.76
N SER A 644 -11.65 0.94 30.27
CA SER A 644 -11.42 0.77 31.71
C SER A 644 -10.24 1.60 32.24
N ASN A 645 -9.10 1.58 31.54
CA ASN A 645 -7.94 2.41 31.92
C ASN A 645 -8.16 3.88 31.58
N ASP A 646 -8.78 4.18 30.44
CA ASP A 646 -9.14 5.56 30.06
C ASP A 646 -10.15 6.18 31.04
N GLY A 647 -11.07 5.38 31.57
CA GLY A 647 -12.03 5.77 32.61
C GLY A 647 -11.34 6.10 33.94
N THR A 648 -10.24 5.41 34.26
CA THR A 648 -9.41 5.71 35.43
C THR A 648 -8.65 7.03 35.25
N GLU A 649 -8.13 7.32 34.05
CA GLU A 649 -7.54 8.63 33.74
C GLU A 649 -8.57 9.75 33.81
N GLN A 650 -9.79 9.53 33.29
CA GLN A 650 -10.86 10.53 33.34
C GLN A 650 -11.29 10.81 34.77
N MET A 651 -11.43 9.76 35.60
CA MET A 651 -11.65 9.90 37.04
C MET A 651 -10.51 10.67 37.70
N THR A 652 -9.25 10.38 37.36
CA THR A 652 -8.09 11.10 37.88
C THR A 652 -8.11 12.59 37.50
N ARG A 653 -8.49 12.95 36.27
CA ARG A 653 -8.65 14.36 35.86
C ARG A 653 -9.77 15.05 36.63
N LEU A 654 -10.91 14.39 36.80
CA LEU A 654 -12.04 14.91 37.58
C LEU A 654 -11.63 15.13 39.04
N LEU A 655 -10.96 14.15 39.65
CA LEU A 655 -10.45 14.25 41.01
C LEU A 655 -9.41 15.36 41.14
N ASN A 656 -8.43 15.45 40.24
CA ASN A 656 -7.43 16.54 40.26
C ASN A 656 -8.09 17.92 40.16
N ALA A 657 -9.14 18.07 39.36
CA ALA A 657 -9.87 19.33 39.25
C ALA A 657 -10.67 19.69 40.53
N GLN A 658 -11.05 18.70 41.35
CA GLN A 658 -11.69 18.94 42.65
C GLN A 658 -10.65 19.16 43.76
N PHE A 659 -9.58 18.36 43.80
CA PHE A 659 -8.51 18.48 44.78
C PHE A 659 -7.67 19.75 44.62
N SER A 660 -7.56 20.31 43.40
CA SER A 660 -6.93 21.61 43.18
C SER A 660 -7.78 22.81 43.60
N ARG A 661 -9.04 22.58 43.99
CA ARG A 661 -9.95 23.59 44.57
C ARG A 661 -10.05 23.51 46.09
N MET A 662 -9.49 22.47 46.69
CA MET A 662 -9.23 22.37 48.13
C MET A 662 -7.87 23.00 48.41
#